data_AF-A0A5C9E705-F1
#
_entry.id   AF-A0A5C9E705-F1
#
_cell.length_a   1.000
_cell.length_b   1.000
_cell.length_c   1.000
_cell.angle_alpha   90.00
_cell.angle_beta   90.00
_cell.angle_gamma   90.00
#
_symmetry.space_group_name_H-M   'P 1'
#
loop_
_entity.id
_entity.type
_entity.pdbx_description
1 polymer ?
#
loop_
_entity_poly.entity_id
_entity_poly.type
_entity_poly.pdbx_seq_one_letter_code
_entity_poly.pdbx_strand_id
1 'polypeptide(L)'
;MILPELAKVAEGAFIKNVYQYSDIFVLKVYQPGGGTYQLLIEPGKRIHLTEYRRKAPRVPPKFCTVLRKYLRDRRILSVKQHELDRIVIIEVGEENDSHKLVAELFGRGNILLLDNEDTIFTALHYKKMRDRDIIPKATYEFPPQRGRDILDVDTQDLESIIMDSKANLVRTLASRLNLDSLSCEEICKLADLEPKTKASSLDEEAVINLRNGLEEFTEKLREGVSNPRIIIDEEEDEEDETEYLSFVPFEFETYEDLPFESYDTYSQAIDEYFGLAGAEEEQEEILDAAAKERKRLQRIIEKQQESIERLESQAEQLRKEGELIYSHFQVVQEILSTITKARSDGIPWDEIISRVEKGKEQGIESTKLIERIIPSQAKIVIRVNDSVIELDMRKSVQENASKAYEAAKKAERKTQGAKKQIEKTKAKLDEIDLSELEIETKVRAVKIRKKKWYEKFRWFKSSEGYLVLGGRDVKTNEQLAKRHMTANDVFLHASLHGAPYTIIKVPDKPPSEITLREAAQFAVTFSRAWQDGLTSGEAYWVDPEQVSFSPPTGEYLPTGAVMIYGNKNYITRLPVEISVGVIIEEEHAIPISGPPSAISSNTDYHIWVIPGTVKKGQLVKNIRNALIDQVPEESKHLITQIPQEDIMRVLPPGDGKIKKT
;
A
#
# COMPACT_ATOMS: atom_id res chain seq x y z
N MET A 1 -29.62 -0.43 4.14
CA MET A 1 -29.46 -1.88 3.89
C MET A 1 -28.20 -2.50 4.49
N ILE A 2 -26.99 -1.96 4.27
CA ILE A 2 -25.76 -2.64 4.74
C ILE A 2 -25.49 -2.58 6.26
N LEU A 3 -26.01 -1.56 6.96
CA LEU A 3 -25.63 -1.31 8.36
C LEU A 3 -25.91 -2.44 9.35
N PRO A 4 -27.04 -3.18 9.31
CA PRO A 4 -27.25 -4.34 10.19
C PRO A 4 -26.14 -5.39 10.07
N GLU A 5 -25.65 -5.63 8.86
CA GLU A 5 -24.53 -6.54 8.60
C GLU A 5 -23.23 -6.02 9.25
N LEU A 6 -22.93 -4.72 9.07
CA LEU A 6 -21.75 -4.09 9.64
C LEU A 6 -21.80 -4.04 11.17
N ALA A 7 -22.96 -3.69 11.74
CA ALA A 7 -23.15 -3.61 13.18
C ALA A 7 -22.91 -4.96 13.86
N LYS A 8 -23.41 -6.06 13.27
CA LYS A 8 -23.19 -7.44 13.77
C LYS A 8 -21.71 -7.80 13.91
N VAL A 9 -20.86 -7.27 13.04
CA VAL A 9 -19.41 -7.54 13.01
C VAL A 9 -18.61 -6.50 13.82
N ALA A 10 -19.00 -5.24 13.74
CA ALA A 10 -18.23 -4.12 14.26
C ALA A 10 -18.60 -3.76 15.70
N GLU A 11 -19.87 -3.85 16.10
CA GLU A 11 -20.27 -3.43 17.45
C GLU A 11 -19.65 -4.33 18.51
N GLY A 12 -19.04 -3.67 19.50
CA GLY A 12 -18.27 -4.32 20.54
C GLY A 12 -16.87 -4.81 20.13
N ALA A 13 -16.49 -4.70 18.85
CA ALA A 13 -15.17 -5.05 18.36
C ALA A 13 -14.14 -3.93 18.59
N PHE A 14 -12.86 -4.23 18.41
CA PHE A 14 -11.75 -3.30 18.64
C PHE A 14 -11.08 -2.88 17.34
N ILE A 15 -10.87 -1.58 17.13
CA ILE A 15 -10.13 -1.08 15.95
C ILE A 15 -8.63 -1.32 16.17
N LYS A 16 -8.05 -2.32 15.50
CA LYS A 16 -6.61 -2.64 15.60
C LYS A 16 -5.74 -1.72 14.78
N ASN A 17 -6.25 -1.22 13.66
CA ASN A 17 -5.52 -0.25 12.86
C ASN A 17 -6.45 0.49 11.91
N VAL A 18 -5.97 1.61 11.39
CA VAL A 18 -6.62 2.38 10.33
C VAL A 18 -5.64 2.49 9.17
N TYR A 19 -6.07 2.23 7.95
CA TYR A 19 -5.30 2.41 6.73
C TYR A 19 -6.01 3.41 5.81
N GLN A 20 -5.23 4.08 4.98
CA GLN A 20 -5.74 4.98 3.94
C GLN A 20 -5.00 4.67 2.64
N TYR A 21 -5.75 4.42 1.58
CA TYR A 21 -5.33 4.06 0.23
C TYR A 21 -6.01 5.05 -0.72
N SER A 22 -5.29 6.09 -1.18
CA SER A 22 -5.91 7.24 -1.85
C SER A 22 -7.06 7.81 -0.98
N ASP A 23 -8.29 7.79 -1.48
CA ASP A 23 -9.52 8.21 -0.78
C ASP A 23 -10.21 7.09 0.02
N ILE A 24 -9.75 5.83 -0.10
CA ILE A 24 -10.32 4.68 0.61
C ILE A 24 -9.71 4.55 2.01
N PHE A 25 -10.56 4.38 3.00
CA PHE A 25 -10.18 4.11 4.39
C PHE A 25 -10.53 2.68 4.77
N VAL A 26 -9.61 1.99 5.44
CA VAL A 26 -9.86 0.64 5.95
C VAL A 26 -9.61 0.58 7.44
N LEU A 27 -10.66 0.32 8.20
CA LEU A 27 -10.58 0.03 9.64
C LEU A 27 -10.39 -1.48 9.81
N LYS A 28 -9.24 -1.87 10.38
CA LYS A 28 -8.99 -3.26 10.76
C LYS A 28 -9.66 -3.52 12.10
N VAL A 29 -10.78 -4.22 12.08
CA VAL A 29 -11.65 -4.47 13.24
C VAL A 29 -11.43 -5.88 13.76
N TYR A 30 -11.20 -6.03 15.06
CA TYR A 30 -11.04 -7.33 15.73
C TYR A 30 -12.23 -7.60 16.63
N GLN A 31 -13.05 -8.57 16.27
CA GLN A 31 -14.17 -9.04 17.07
C GLN A 31 -13.72 -10.20 17.97
N PRO A 32 -13.81 -10.08 19.30
CA PRO A 32 -13.50 -11.19 20.20
C PRO A 32 -14.35 -12.42 19.85
N GLY A 33 -13.70 -13.55 19.56
CA GLY A 33 -14.38 -14.78 19.13
C GLY A 33 -14.78 -14.84 17.65
N GLY A 34 -14.98 -13.69 16.97
CA GLY A 34 -15.33 -13.59 15.55
C GLY A 34 -14.15 -13.45 14.59
N GLY A 35 -12.99 -12.98 15.07
CA GLY A 35 -11.77 -12.86 14.25
C GLY A 35 -11.48 -11.43 13.85
N THR A 36 -10.86 -11.24 12.68
CA THR A 36 -10.45 -9.92 12.18
C THR A 36 -11.11 -9.64 10.84
N TYR A 37 -11.73 -8.48 10.74
CA TYR A 37 -12.45 -7.99 9.57
C TYR A 37 -11.85 -6.66 9.11
N GLN A 38 -12.10 -6.30 7.86
CA GLN A 38 -11.69 -5.03 7.28
C GLN A 38 -12.92 -4.26 6.87
N LEU A 39 -13.24 -3.19 7.59
CA LEU A 39 -14.33 -2.29 7.26
C LEU A 39 -13.79 -1.20 6.34
N LEU A 40 -14.19 -1.24 5.07
CA LEU A 40 -13.84 -0.28 4.04
C LEU A 40 -14.84 0.87 4.06
N ILE A 41 -14.33 2.10 3.96
CA ILE A 41 -15.11 3.33 3.81
C ILE A 41 -14.48 4.11 2.65
N GLU A 42 -15.23 4.29 1.58
CA GLU A 42 -14.89 5.19 0.48
C GLU A 42 -15.86 6.37 0.53
N PRO A 43 -15.40 7.56 0.95
CA PRO A 43 -16.26 8.74 1.09
C PRO A 43 -17.00 9.00 -0.21
N GLY A 44 -18.30 9.32 -0.10
CA GLY A 44 -19.12 9.65 -1.27
C GLY A 44 -19.62 8.45 -2.07
N LYS A 45 -19.02 7.26 -1.89
CA LYS A 45 -19.34 6.06 -2.66
C LYS A 45 -19.92 4.93 -1.82
N ARG A 46 -19.17 4.36 -0.87
CA ARG A 46 -19.51 3.06 -0.25
C ARG A 46 -18.94 2.84 1.15
N ILE A 47 -19.57 1.91 1.87
CA ILE A 47 -19.06 1.32 3.11
C ILE A 47 -19.44 -0.16 3.13
N HIS A 48 -18.47 -1.06 3.34
CA HIS A 48 -18.72 -2.51 3.39
C HIS A 48 -17.54 -3.25 4.04
N LEU A 49 -17.72 -4.54 4.32
CA LEU A 49 -16.58 -5.41 4.64
C LEU A 49 -15.84 -5.79 3.35
N THR A 50 -14.51 -5.73 3.38
CA THR A 50 -13.68 -6.08 2.23
C THR A 50 -12.78 -7.29 2.55
N GLU A 51 -12.72 -8.21 1.61
CA GLU A 51 -11.76 -9.29 1.55
C GLU A 51 -10.58 -8.92 0.63
N TYR A 52 -10.59 -7.86 -0.16
CA TYR A 52 -9.44 -7.51 -1.00
C TYR A 52 -8.28 -6.85 -0.24
N ARG A 53 -7.05 -7.26 -0.55
CA ARG A 53 -5.84 -6.60 -0.03
C ARG A 53 -5.45 -5.40 -0.89
N ARG A 54 -5.27 -4.25 -0.22
CA ARG A 54 -4.66 -3.04 -0.81
C ARG A 54 -3.27 -2.78 -0.24
N LYS A 55 -2.37 -2.25 -1.07
CA LYS A 55 -0.98 -2.00 -0.69
C LYS A 55 -0.85 -0.64 -0.01
N ALA A 56 -0.55 -0.64 1.29
CA ALA A 56 -0.56 0.60 2.05
C ALA A 56 0.64 1.49 1.65
N PRO A 57 0.46 2.83 1.61
CA PRO A 57 1.56 3.75 1.35
C PRO A 57 2.63 3.62 2.43
N ARG A 58 3.91 3.75 2.04
CA ARG A 58 5.06 3.65 2.97
C ARG A 58 4.98 4.65 4.13
N VAL A 59 4.43 5.84 3.86
CA VAL A 59 4.20 6.88 4.87
C VAL A 59 2.70 7.15 4.94
N PRO A 60 2.05 6.96 6.10
CA PRO A 60 0.61 7.21 6.22
C PRO A 60 0.30 8.71 6.09
N PRO A 61 -0.78 9.09 5.41
CA PRO A 61 -1.23 10.47 5.36
C PRO A 61 -1.52 11.05 6.75
N LYS A 62 -1.52 12.39 6.86
CA LYS A 62 -1.73 13.10 8.13
C LYS A 62 -3.07 12.75 8.77
N PHE A 63 -4.15 12.74 7.97
CA PHE A 63 -5.50 12.43 8.46
C PHE A 63 -5.59 11.00 9.01
N CYS A 64 -5.06 10.00 8.29
CA CYS A 64 -4.93 8.61 8.78
C CYS A 64 -4.15 8.54 10.10
N THR A 65 -3.10 9.34 10.27
CA THR A 65 -2.32 9.38 11.51
C THR A 65 -3.13 9.91 12.69
N VAL A 66 -3.99 10.91 12.46
CA VAL A 66 -4.93 11.41 13.48
C VAL A 66 -5.95 10.32 13.83
N LEU A 67 -6.59 9.69 12.85
CA LEU A 67 -7.53 8.58 13.11
C LEU A 67 -6.87 7.47 13.94
N ARG A 68 -5.64 7.07 13.62
CA ARG A 68 -4.89 6.07 14.40
C ARG A 68 -4.66 6.50 15.84
N LYS A 69 -4.41 7.78 16.10
CA LYS A 69 -4.16 8.30 17.45
C LYS A 69 -5.39 8.16 18.35
N TYR A 70 -6.58 8.38 17.80
CA TYR A 70 -7.82 8.43 18.56
C TYR A 70 -8.63 7.12 18.51
N LEU A 71 -8.55 6.36 17.42
CA LEU A 71 -9.39 5.17 17.22
C LEU A 71 -8.67 3.86 17.52
N ARG A 72 -7.33 3.80 17.45
CA ARG A 72 -6.59 2.53 17.60
C ARG A 72 -6.73 1.98 19.01
N ASP A 73 -6.92 0.67 19.08
CA ASP A 73 -7.13 -0.16 20.26
C ASP A 73 -8.34 0.24 21.12
N ARG A 74 -9.22 1.11 20.60
CA ARG A 74 -10.51 1.45 21.20
C ARG A 74 -11.63 0.56 20.68
N ARG A 75 -12.69 0.44 21.48
CA ARG A 75 -13.88 -0.38 21.20
C ARG A 75 -14.89 0.43 20.39
N ILE A 76 -15.51 -0.21 19.39
CA ILE A 76 -16.66 0.35 18.67
C ILE A 76 -17.89 0.14 19.54
N LEU A 77 -18.53 1.24 19.93
CA LEU A 77 -19.73 1.26 20.76
C LEU A 77 -20.99 1.06 19.93
N SER A 78 -21.09 1.75 18.80
CA SER A 78 -22.22 1.62 17.89
C SER A 78 -21.88 1.97 16.44
N VAL A 79 -22.66 1.41 15.51
CA VAL A 79 -22.63 1.76 14.09
C VAL A 79 -24.05 2.10 13.65
N LYS A 80 -24.32 3.37 13.36
CA LYS A 80 -25.68 3.87 13.11
C LYS A 80 -25.77 4.72 11.85
N GLN A 81 -26.95 4.73 11.25
CA GLN A 81 -27.32 5.70 10.22
C GLN A 81 -27.84 6.97 10.87
N HIS A 82 -27.61 8.12 10.24
CA HIS A 82 -28.43 9.30 10.50
C HIS A 82 -29.68 9.23 9.61
N GLU A 83 -30.80 8.82 10.19
CA GLU A 83 -32.08 8.69 9.47
C GLU A 83 -31.94 7.83 8.21
N LEU A 84 -32.58 8.20 7.09
CA LEU A 84 -32.34 7.58 5.78
C LEU A 84 -31.25 8.26 4.95
N ASP A 85 -30.54 9.24 5.51
CA ASP A 85 -29.44 9.86 4.80
C ASP A 85 -28.25 8.90 4.67
N ARG A 86 -27.46 9.13 3.61
CA ARG A 86 -26.21 8.41 3.35
C ARG A 86 -25.08 8.88 4.26
N ILE A 87 -25.32 8.85 5.57
CA ILE A 87 -24.39 9.24 6.63
C ILE A 87 -24.31 8.13 7.65
N VAL A 88 -23.10 7.63 7.86
CA VAL A 88 -22.81 6.60 8.86
C VAL A 88 -22.03 7.20 10.02
N ILE A 89 -22.45 6.89 11.24
CA ILE A 89 -21.82 7.31 12.49
C ILE A 89 -21.29 6.07 13.19
N ILE A 90 -19.98 6.01 13.37
CA ILE A 90 -19.30 4.96 14.13
C ILE A 90 -18.80 5.58 15.43
N GLU A 91 -19.38 5.19 16.55
CA GLU A 91 -18.95 5.66 17.87
C GLU A 91 -17.87 4.74 18.43
N VAL A 92 -16.75 5.31 18.89
CA VAL A 92 -15.57 4.57 19.31
C VAL A 92 -15.02 5.12 20.62
N GLY A 93 -14.79 4.24 21.60
CA GLY A 93 -14.18 4.59 22.88
C GLY A 93 -14.90 3.99 24.07
N GLU A 94 -15.09 4.80 25.09
CA GLU A 94 -15.81 4.50 26.33
C GLU A 94 -16.88 5.56 26.56
N GLU A 95 -17.88 5.31 27.41
CA GLU A 95 -19.03 6.24 27.62
C GLU A 95 -18.64 7.69 27.92
N ASN A 96 -17.51 7.93 28.58
CA ASN A 96 -17.04 9.27 28.97
C ASN A 96 -15.84 9.78 28.14
N ASP A 97 -15.32 8.98 27.20
CA ASP A 97 -14.23 9.33 26.28
C ASP A 97 -14.50 8.63 24.93
N SER A 98 -15.62 9.00 24.31
CA SER A 98 -16.00 8.52 22.98
C SER A 98 -15.67 9.56 21.91
N HIS A 99 -15.36 9.06 20.73
CA HIS A 99 -15.21 9.86 19.52
C HIS A 99 -16.17 9.30 18.48
N LYS A 100 -16.74 10.18 17.64
CA LYS A 100 -17.62 9.78 16.55
C LYS A 100 -16.90 9.93 15.22
N LEU A 101 -16.79 8.83 14.48
CA LEU A 101 -16.33 8.84 13.10
C LEU A 101 -17.56 8.94 12.20
N VAL A 102 -17.74 10.09 11.57
CA VAL A 102 -18.86 10.36 10.65
C VAL A 102 -18.36 10.21 9.23
N ALA A 103 -19.01 9.34 8.44
CA ALA A 103 -18.74 9.13 7.02
C ALA A 103 -19.93 9.61 6.20
N GLU A 104 -19.70 10.61 5.34
CA GLU A 104 -20.68 11.12 4.38
C GLU A 104 -20.48 10.39 3.04
N LEU A 105 -21.50 9.64 2.60
CA LEU A 105 -21.50 8.79 1.41
C LEU A 105 -22.33 9.39 0.26
N PHE A 106 -22.28 10.73 0.12
CA PHE A 106 -22.94 11.45 -0.96
C PHE A 106 -22.06 12.57 -1.54
N GLY A 107 -22.31 12.96 -2.79
CA GLY A 107 -21.53 13.99 -3.46
C GLY A 107 -20.05 13.59 -3.58
N ARG A 108 -19.14 14.46 -3.13
CA ARG A 108 -17.70 14.11 -3.03
C ARG A 108 -17.33 13.34 -1.75
N GLY A 109 -18.30 13.18 -0.84
CA GLY A 109 -18.07 12.56 0.46
C GLY A 109 -17.21 13.36 1.42
N ASN A 110 -17.19 12.88 2.67
CA ASN A 110 -16.28 13.37 3.71
C ASN A 110 -16.14 12.32 4.82
N ILE A 111 -15.03 12.38 5.55
CA ILE A 111 -14.89 11.67 6.83
C ILE A 111 -14.51 12.68 7.89
N LEU A 112 -15.24 12.70 8.99
CA LEU A 112 -15.03 13.59 10.11
C LEU A 112 -14.80 12.78 11.38
N LEU A 113 -13.87 13.24 12.21
CA LEU A 113 -13.71 12.77 13.58
C LEU A 113 -14.23 13.86 14.51
N LEU A 114 -15.25 13.52 15.28
CA LEU A 114 -15.87 14.38 16.29
C LEU A 114 -15.49 13.90 17.69
N ASP A 115 -15.54 14.80 18.67
CA ASP A 115 -15.52 14.45 20.08
C ASP A 115 -16.93 14.07 20.60
N ASN A 116 -17.04 13.88 21.92
CA ASN A 116 -18.28 13.52 22.60
C ASN A 116 -19.33 14.66 22.61
N GLU A 117 -18.93 15.90 22.34
CA GLU A 117 -19.80 17.08 22.26
C GLU A 117 -20.15 17.46 20.81
N ASP A 118 -19.95 16.53 19.86
CA ASP A 118 -20.17 16.73 18.43
C ASP A 118 -19.30 17.84 17.82
N THR A 119 -18.18 18.19 18.44
CA THR A 119 -17.24 19.18 17.92
C THR A 119 -16.26 18.55 16.94
N ILE A 120 -16.06 19.19 15.79
CA ILE A 120 -15.17 18.72 14.71
C ILE A 120 -13.71 18.78 15.17
N PHE A 121 -13.14 17.62 15.47
CA PHE A 121 -11.73 17.47 15.81
C PHE A 121 -10.85 17.51 14.56
N THR A 122 -11.23 16.75 13.53
CA THR A 122 -10.61 16.82 12.19
C THR A 122 -11.59 16.37 11.11
N ALA A 123 -11.44 16.91 9.90
CA ALA A 123 -12.16 16.43 8.72
C ALA A 123 -11.18 16.10 7.58
N LEU A 124 -11.55 15.18 6.70
CA LEU A 124 -10.82 14.89 5.47
C LEU A 124 -10.82 16.12 4.56
N HIS A 125 -11.99 16.75 4.42
CA HIS A 125 -12.16 17.99 3.68
C HIS A 125 -12.88 19.05 4.52
N TYR A 126 -12.22 20.18 4.74
CA TYR A 126 -12.83 21.37 5.34
C TYR A 126 -13.53 22.20 4.27
N LYS A 127 -14.76 22.61 4.54
CA LYS A 127 -15.58 23.35 3.58
C LYS A 127 -16.56 24.27 4.30
N LYS A 128 -16.62 25.52 3.85
CA LYS A 128 -17.72 26.43 4.20
C LYS A 128 -18.85 26.26 3.18
N MET A 129 -20.07 26.05 3.65
CA MET A 129 -21.23 25.87 2.78
C MET A 129 -22.33 26.84 3.20
N ARG A 130 -23.37 26.94 2.36
CA ARG A 130 -24.51 27.83 2.64
C ARG A 130 -25.29 27.38 3.88
N ASP A 131 -25.46 26.08 4.03
CA ASP A 131 -26.37 25.51 5.03
C ASP A 131 -25.64 25.00 6.29
N ARG A 132 -24.33 24.73 6.21
CA ARG A 132 -23.49 24.32 7.35
C ARG A 132 -22.00 24.57 7.10
N ASP A 133 -21.22 24.74 8.15
CA ASP A 133 -19.76 24.89 8.06
C ASP A 133 -19.04 23.65 8.60
N ILE A 134 -18.15 23.07 7.78
CA ILE A 134 -17.21 22.02 8.20
C ILE A 134 -15.85 22.67 8.38
N ILE A 135 -15.59 23.18 9.58
CA ILE A 135 -14.33 23.84 9.96
C ILE A 135 -13.81 23.29 11.30
N PRO A 136 -12.50 23.40 11.58
CA PRO A 136 -11.94 22.89 12.84
C PRO A 136 -12.60 23.55 14.06
N LYS A 137 -12.93 22.74 15.08
CA LYS A 137 -13.51 23.16 16.36
C LYS A 137 -14.92 23.77 16.31
N ALA A 138 -15.61 23.71 15.17
CA ALA A 138 -17.03 24.00 15.12
C ALA A 138 -17.84 22.76 15.53
N THR A 139 -19.03 22.97 16.09
CA THR A 139 -20.01 21.90 16.28
C THR A 139 -20.48 21.40 14.92
N TYR A 140 -20.51 20.08 14.75
CA TYR A 140 -20.95 19.43 13.52
C TYR A 140 -22.46 19.49 13.40
N GLU A 141 -22.93 19.89 12.23
CA GLU A 141 -24.34 19.89 11.87
C GLU A 141 -24.57 18.94 10.69
N PHE A 142 -25.65 18.16 10.77
CA PHE A 142 -26.09 17.31 9.66
C PHE A 142 -26.56 18.18 8.48
N PRO A 143 -26.46 17.68 7.23
CA PRO A 143 -27.08 18.39 6.12
C PRO A 143 -28.60 18.48 6.34
N PRO A 144 -29.28 19.48 5.75
CA PRO A 144 -30.73 19.54 5.83
C PRO A 144 -31.34 18.31 5.15
N GLN A 145 -32.31 17.70 5.83
CA GLN A 145 -33.08 16.56 5.31
C GLN A 145 -33.66 16.85 3.93
N ARG A 146 -33.63 15.84 3.06
CA ARG A 146 -34.24 15.88 1.73
C ARG A 146 -35.42 14.91 1.71
N GLY A 147 -36.63 15.43 1.53
CA GLY A 147 -37.81 14.60 1.46
C GLY A 147 -38.25 14.03 2.81
N ARG A 148 -39.24 13.13 2.79
CA ARG A 148 -39.72 12.36 3.94
C ARG A 148 -39.10 10.97 3.93
N ASP A 149 -39.02 10.36 5.10
CA ASP A 149 -38.63 8.96 5.26
C ASP A 149 -39.71 8.03 4.69
N ILE A 150 -39.35 7.15 3.76
CA ILE A 150 -40.28 6.17 3.16
C ILE A 150 -40.93 5.26 4.21
N LEU A 151 -40.24 4.96 5.30
CA LEU A 151 -40.75 4.08 6.36
C LEU A 151 -41.85 4.75 7.21
N ASP A 152 -41.89 6.09 7.20
CA ASP A 152 -42.84 6.93 7.95
C ASP A 152 -43.98 7.50 7.08
N VAL A 153 -43.93 7.29 5.76
CA VAL A 153 -44.95 7.82 4.84
C VAL A 153 -46.21 6.96 4.94
N ASP A 154 -47.31 7.57 5.40
CA ASP A 154 -48.62 6.92 5.39
C ASP A 154 -49.25 6.99 3.99
N THR A 155 -50.11 6.04 3.70
CA THR A 155 -50.86 5.86 2.45
C THR A 155 -51.63 7.10 1.98
N GLN A 156 -52.05 7.97 2.89
CA GLN A 156 -52.76 9.23 2.58
C GLN A 156 -51.82 10.38 2.17
N ASP A 157 -50.54 10.32 2.51
CA ASP A 157 -49.56 11.36 2.17
C ASP A 157 -49.09 11.26 0.71
N LEU A 158 -49.13 10.06 0.11
CA LEU A 158 -48.56 9.79 -1.22
C LEU A 158 -49.25 10.59 -2.34
N GLU A 159 -50.58 10.70 -2.30
CA GLU A 159 -51.34 11.52 -3.25
C GLU A 159 -50.90 12.98 -3.23
N SER A 160 -50.74 13.55 -2.03
CA SER A 160 -50.28 14.94 -1.87
C SER A 160 -48.85 15.15 -2.39
N ILE A 161 -47.97 14.15 -2.19
CA ILE A 161 -46.58 14.17 -2.63
C ILE A 161 -46.46 14.17 -4.15
N ILE A 162 -47.35 13.44 -4.83
CA ILE A 162 -47.37 13.25 -6.29
C ILE A 162 -48.01 14.43 -7.00
N MET A 163 -49.19 14.89 -6.55
CA MET A 163 -49.98 15.92 -7.26
C MET A 163 -49.26 17.27 -7.34
N ASP A 164 -48.43 17.59 -6.34
CA ASP A 164 -47.66 18.84 -6.29
C ASP A 164 -46.38 18.82 -7.17
N SER A 165 -46.08 17.70 -7.82
CA SER A 165 -44.88 17.55 -8.65
C SER A 165 -45.17 17.66 -10.15
N LYS A 166 -44.34 18.44 -10.85
CA LYS A 166 -44.34 18.55 -12.32
C LYS A 166 -43.31 17.64 -12.99
N ALA A 167 -42.55 16.88 -12.21
CA ALA A 167 -41.51 15.99 -12.70
C ALA A 167 -42.07 14.60 -13.10
N ASN A 168 -41.20 13.75 -13.66
CA ASN A 168 -41.56 12.34 -13.84
C ASN A 168 -41.59 11.58 -12.50
N LEU A 169 -42.11 10.36 -12.50
CA LEU A 169 -42.27 9.55 -11.29
C LEU A 169 -40.95 9.35 -10.57
N VAL A 170 -39.91 8.87 -11.25
CA VAL A 170 -38.58 8.63 -10.66
C VAL A 170 -38.04 9.86 -9.96
N ARG A 171 -38.04 11.02 -10.63
CA ARG A 171 -37.52 12.27 -10.03
C ARG A 171 -38.40 12.78 -8.89
N THR A 172 -39.70 12.54 -8.97
CA THR A 172 -40.64 12.89 -7.89
C THR A 172 -40.36 12.07 -6.66
N LEU A 173 -40.34 10.74 -6.78
CA LEU A 173 -40.04 9.81 -5.69
C LEU A 173 -38.65 10.09 -5.09
N ALA A 174 -37.60 10.20 -5.91
CA ALA A 174 -36.24 10.46 -5.44
C ALA A 174 -36.12 11.77 -4.65
N SER A 175 -36.76 12.85 -5.12
CA SER A 175 -36.68 14.16 -4.45
C SER A 175 -37.56 14.29 -3.21
N ARG A 176 -38.64 13.49 -3.12
CA ARG A 176 -39.64 13.60 -2.05
C ARG A 176 -39.53 12.52 -0.98
N LEU A 177 -38.94 11.36 -1.30
CA LEU A 177 -38.83 10.19 -0.42
C LEU A 177 -37.38 9.80 -0.07
N ASN A 178 -36.40 10.64 -0.43
CA ASN A 178 -34.96 10.40 -0.20
C ASN A 178 -34.43 9.07 -0.79
N LEU A 179 -35.00 8.63 -1.91
CA LEU A 179 -34.61 7.40 -2.60
C LEU A 179 -33.60 7.68 -3.72
N ASP A 180 -32.78 6.68 -4.02
CA ASP A 180 -32.00 6.66 -5.24
C ASP A 180 -32.87 6.32 -6.47
N SER A 181 -32.35 6.60 -7.66
CA SER A 181 -33.10 6.40 -8.91
C SER A 181 -33.46 4.93 -9.14
N LEU A 182 -32.59 4.00 -8.78
CA LEU A 182 -32.78 2.58 -9.02
C LEU A 182 -33.92 2.03 -8.16
N SER A 183 -33.94 2.39 -6.87
CA SER A 183 -35.08 2.10 -5.98
C SER A 183 -36.39 2.67 -6.52
N CYS A 184 -36.35 3.87 -7.13
CA CYS A 184 -37.55 4.47 -7.71
C CYS A 184 -38.02 3.74 -8.97
N GLU A 185 -37.11 3.26 -9.82
CA GLU A 185 -37.43 2.47 -11.01
C GLU A 185 -38.05 1.13 -10.63
N GLU A 186 -37.53 0.48 -9.58
CA GLU A 186 -38.11 -0.74 -9.02
C GLU A 186 -39.53 -0.51 -8.50
N ILE A 187 -39.77 0.58 -7.74
CA ILE A 187 -41.14 0.94 -7.31
C ILE A 187 -42.07 1.14 -8.51
N CYS A 188 -41.59 1.77 -9.60
CA CYS A 188 -42.38 1.93 -10.81
C CYS A 188 -42.68 0.58 -11.48
N LYS A 189 -41.71 -0.33 -11.52
CA LYS A 189 -41.86 -1.67 -12.08
C LYS A 189 -42.86 -2.52 -11.28
N LEU A 190 -42.78 -2.52 -9.95
CA LEU A 190 -43.73 -3.18 -9.06
C LEU A 190 -45.16 -2.61 -9.19
N ALA A 191 -45.25 -1.31 -9.50
CA ALA A 191 -46.52 -0.64 -9.77
C ALA A 191 -47.05 -0.83 -11.21
N ASP A 192 -46.32 -1.54 -12.08
CA ASP A 192 -46.62 -1.62 -13.52
C ASP A 192 -46.78 -0.23 -14.17
N LEU A 193 -45.90 0.72 -13.80
CA LEU A 193 -45.90 2.09 -14.29
C LEU A 193 -44.61 2.44 -15.03
N GLU A 194 -44.78 3.18 -16.13
CA GLU A 194 -43.67 3.73 -16.91
C GLU A 194 -42.89 4.81 -16.10
N PRO A 195 -41.59 4.64 -15.82
CA PRO A 195 -40.80 5.54 -14.96
C PRO A 195 -40.76 7.01 -15.43
N LYS A 196 -40.92 7.23 -16.74
CA LYS A 196 -40.88 8.55 -17.39
C LYS A 196 -42.22 9.28 -17.39
N THR A 197 -43.28 8.66 -16.88
CA THR A 197 -44.62 9.25 -16.76
C THR A 197 -44.59 10.47 -15.84
N LYS A 198 -45.38 11.51 -16.15
CA LYS A 198 -45.47 12.70 -15.29
C LYS A 198 -46.30 12.38 -14.05
N ALA A 199 -45.80 12.76 -12.87
CA ALA A 199 -46.50 12.54 -11.59
C ALA A 199 -47.91 13.16 -11.58
N SER A 200 -48.04 14.38 -12.10
CA SER A 200 -49.33 15.09 -12.16
C SER A 200 -50.32 14.55 -13.19
N SER A 201 -49.96 13.54 -14.00
CA SER A 201 -50.84 12.96 -15.03
C SER A 201 -51.32 11.55 -14.70
N LEU A 202 -51.02 11.05 -13.50
CA LEU A 202 -51.55 9.76 -13.04
C LEU A 202 -53.06 9.85 -12.81
N ASP A 203 -53.79 8.82 -13.20
CA ASP A 203 -55.20 8.63 -12.83
C ASP A 203 -55.32 7.90 -11.48
N GLU A 204 -56.55 7.76 -10.98
CA GLU A 204 -56.80 7.14 -9.68
C GLU A 204 -56.29 5.69 -9.61
N GLU A 205 -56.36 4.95 -10.72
CA GLU A 205 -55.88 3.56 -10.80
C GLU A 205 -54.35 3.49 -10.73
N ALA A 206 -53.65 4.33 -11.49
CA ALA A 206 -52.19 4.39 -11.46
C ALA A 206 -51.66 4.86 -10.09
N VAL A 207 -52.36 5.75 -9.39
CA VAL A 207 -52.01 6.13 -8.02
C VAL A 207 -52.15 4.95 -7.05
N ILE A 208 -53.21 4.14 -7.18
CA ILE A 208 -53.38 2.93 -6.38
C ILE A 208 -52.26 1.93 -6.65
N ASN A 209 -51.90 1.70 -7.92
CA ASN A 209 -50.81 0.79 -8.26
C ASN A 209 -49.46 1.28 -7.72
N LEU A 210 -49.19 2.59 -7.82
CA LEU A 210 -47.99 3.18 -7.24
C LEU A 210 -47.92 3.01 -5.72
N ARG A 211 -49.06 3.14 -5.03
CA ARG A 211 -49.14 2.88 -3.59
C ARG A 211 -48.80 1.42 -3.28
N ASN A 212 -49.37 0.47 -4.01
CA ASN A 212 -49.11 -0.95 -3.80
C ASN A 212 -47.63 -1.29 -4.06
N GLY A 213 -47.05 -0.78 -5.15
CA GLY A 213 -45.63 -0.97 -5.44
C GLY A 213 -44.70 -0.34 -4.39
N LEU A 214 -45.08 0.82 -3.84
CA LEU A 214 -44.36 1.45 -2.73
C LEU A 214 -44.46 0.62 -1.44
N GLU A 215 -45.64 0.10 -1.11
CA GLU A 215 -45.85 -0.77 0.06
C GLU A 215 -45.03 -2.05 -0.03
N GLU A 216 -45.04 -2.71 -1.20
CA GLU A 216 -44.26 -3.93 -1.45
C GLU A 216 -42.75 -3.66 -1.33
N PHE A 217 -42.25 -2.58 -1.96
CA PHE A 217 -40.84 -2.21 -1.82
C PHE A 217 -40.46 -1.89 -0.37
N THR A 218 -41.36 -1.23 0.37
CA THR A 218 -41.16 -0.92 1.79
C THR A 218 -41.13 -2.17 2.66
N GLU A 219 -41.91 -3.20 2.33
CA GLU A 219 -41.87 -4.50 2.99
C GLU A 219 -40.51 -5.19 2.75
N LYS A 220 -40.04 -5.26 1.49
CA LYS A 220 -38.70 -5.77 1.14
C LYS A 220 -37.59 -5.02 1.89
N LEU A 221 -37.68 -3.68 2.02
CA LEU A 221 -36.74 -2.88 2.80
C LEU A 221 -36.74 -3.23 4.30
N ARG A 222 -37.90 -3.52 4.89
CA ARG A 222 -38.04 -3.89 6.31
C ARG A 222 -37.52 -5.29 6.58
N GLU A 223 -37.71 -6.23 5.66
CA GLU A 223 -37.14 -7.58 5.73
C GLU A 223 -35.61 -7.56 5.71
N GLY A 224 -35.03 -6.60 4.97
CA GLY A 224 -33.60 -6.37 4.93
C GLY A 224 -32.96 -7.00 3.69
N VAL A 225 -31.67 -7.36 3.81
CA VAL A 225 -30.93 -7.97 2.70
C VAL A 225 -31.37 -9.43 2.55
N SER A 226 -31.81 -9.82 1.35
CA SER A 226 -32.21 -11.19 1.02
C SER A 226 -31.75 -11.55 -0.39
N ASN A 227 -30.88 -12.56 -0.53
CA ASN A 227 -30.28 -12.94 -1.82
C ASN A 227 -29.61 -11.75 -2.56
N PRO A 228 -28.56 -11.14 -1.95
CA PRO A 228 -27.83 -10.04 -2.59
C PRO A 228 -27.16 -10.54 -3.87
N ARG A 229 -27.26 -9.76 -4.94
CA ARG A 229 -26.79 -10.16 -6.26
C ARG A 229 -26.17 -9.02 -7.05
N ILE A 230 -25.27 -9.37 -7.97
CA ILE A 230 -24.72 -8.49 -8.99
C ILE A 230 -25.39 -8.83 -10.31
N ILE A 231 -25.84 -7.81 -11.03
CA ILE A 231 -26.46 -7.91 -12.34
C ILE A 231 -25.38 -7.71 -13.39
N ILE A 232 -25.34 -8.61 -14.37
CA ILE A 232 -24.36 -8.64 -15.45
C ILE A 232 -24.98 -8.03 -16.71
N ASP A 233 -24.20 -7.24 -17.45
CA ASP A 233 -24.62 -6.72 -18.75
C ASP A 233 -24.52 -7.82 -19.83
N GLU A 234 -25.56 -7.98 -20.65
CA GLU A 234 -25.59 -8.97 -21.74
C GLU A 234 -25.03 -8.42 -23.06
N GLU A 235 -24.74 -7.12 -23.16
CA GLU A 235 -24.14 -6.55 -24.38
C GLU A 235 -22.65 -6.98 -24.51
N GLU A 236 -22.45 -8.20 -25.04
CA GLU A 236 -21.15 -8.74 -25.47
C GLU A 236 -20.43 -7.76 -26.43
N ASP A 237 -19.26 -7.25 -26.02
CA ASP A 237 -18.20 -6.85 -26.93
C ASP A 237 -16.98 -7.76 -26.71
N GLU A 238 -16.17 -7.93 -27.77
CA GLU A 238 -15.23 -9.02 -28.07
C GLU A 238 -14.03 -9.26 -27.11
N GLU A 239 -14.09 -8.82 -25.85
CA GLU A 239 -13.06 -9.03 -24.82
C GLU A 239 -13.66 -9.83 -23.65
N ASP A 240 -13.01 -10.93 -23.23
CA ASP A 240 -13.47 -11.92 -22.21
C ASP A 240 -13.71 -11.34 -20.78
N GLU A 241 -14.19 -10.11 -20.62
CA GLU A 241 -14.41 -9.43 -19.33
C GLU A 241 -15.91 -9.26 -19.04
N THR A 242 -16.36 -9.78 -17.90
CA THR A 242 -17.73 -9.65 -17.41
C THR A 242 -17.97 -8.21 -16.93
N GLU A 243 -18.82 -7.45 -17.63
CA GLU A 243 -19.22 -6.10 -17.19
C GLU A 243 -20.38 -6.17 -16.19
N TYR A 244 -20.24 -5.49 -15.06
CA TYR A 244 -21.26 -5.44 -14.01
C TYR A 244 -22.12 -4.19 -14.13
N LEU A 245 -23.42 -4.38 -14.34
CA LEU A 245 -24.39 -3.31 -14.48
C LEU A 245 -24.75 -2.68 -13.11
N SER A 246 -25.08 -3.51 -12.12
CA SER A 246 -25.60 -3.04 -10.83
C SER A 246 -25.44 -4.10 -9.73
N PHE A 247 -25.58 -3.69 -8.47
CA PHE A 247 -25.65 -4.61 -7.33
C PHE A 247 -26.85 -4.25 -6.45
N VAL A 248 -27.64 -5.26 -6.09
CA VAL A 248 -28.91 -5.06 -5.37
C VAL A 248 -28.97 -5.89 -4.08
N PRO A 249 -29.58 -5.36 -3.00
CA PRO A 249 -29.66 -6.05 -1.71
C PRO A 249 -30.68 -7.21 -1.72
N PHE A 250 -31.59 -7.21 -2.69
CA PHE A 250 -32.62 -8.22 -2.92
C PHE A 250 -33.06 -8.22 -4.39
N GLU A 251 -33.99 -9.11 -4.74
CA GLU A 251 -34.52 -9.24 -6.11
C GLU A 251 -35.23 -7.97 -6.58
N PHE A 252 -34.78 -7.43 -7.71
CA PHE A 252 -35.42 -6.30 -8.39
C PHE A 252 -36.07 -6.83 -9.67
N GLU A 253 -37.39 -6.64 -9.81
CA GLU A 253 -38.16 -7.02 -10.99
C GLU A 253 -37.69 -6.26 -12.25
N THR A 254 -37.02 -5.12 -12.05
CA THR A 254 -36.39 -4.34 -13.12
C THR A 254 -35.31 -5.12 -13.87
N TYR A 255 -34.75 -6.16 -13.24
CA TYR A 255 -33.64 -6.97 -13.77
C TYR A 255 -33.99 -8.46 -13.94
N GLU A 256 -35.28 -8.83 -13.96
CA GLU A 256 -35.74 -10.23 -14.01
C GLU A 256 -35.12 -11.02 -15.17
N ASP A 257 -34.96 -10.37 -16.33
CA ASP A 257 -34.47 -11.00 -17.57
C ASP A 257 -32.94 -10.96 -17.73
N LEU A 258 -32.19 -10.38 -16.77
CA LEU A 258 -30.73 -10.23 -16.88
C LEU A 258 -29.97 -11.31 -16.09
N PRO A 259 -28.77 -11.71 -16.55
CA PRO A 259 -27.92 -12.65 -15.83
C PRO A 259 -27.42 -12.02 -14.52
N PHE A 260 -27.25 -12.85 -13.51
CA PHE A 260 -26.82 -12.40 -12.19
C PHE A 260 -25.95 -13.42 -11.46
N GLU A 261 -25.17 -12.90 -10.52
CA GLU A 261 -24.40 -13.68 -9.55
C GLU A 261 -24.91 -13.41 -8.13
N SER A 262 -25.10 -14.48 -7.34
CA SER A 262 -25.61 -14.38 -5.96
C SER A 262 -24.51 -14.54 -4.91
N TYR A 263 -24.68 -13.87 -3.78
CA TYR A 263 -23.69 -13.80 -2.70
C TYR A 263 -24.31 -14.11 -1.34
N ASP A 264 -23.50 -14.57 -0.37
CA ASP A 264 -23.98 -14.87 0.99
C ASP A 264 -24.24 -13.59 1.81
N THR A 265 -23.56 -12.50 1.49
CA THR A 265 -23.62 -11.22 2.22
C THR A 265 -23.64 -10.05 1.26
N TYR A 266 -24.22 -8.93 1.68
CA TYR A 266 -24.24 -7.73 0.84
C TYR A 266 -22.86 -7.12 0.72
N SER A 267 -22.03 -7.20 1.76
CA SER A 267 -20.63 -6.78 1.65
C SER A 267 -19.88 -7.53 0.56
N GLN A 268 -20.12 -8.82 0.34
CA GLN A 268 -19.45 -9.58 -0.73
C GLN A 268 -19.89 -9.10 -2.12
N ALA A 269 -21.18 -8.88 -2.35
CA ALA A 269 -21.67 -8.33 -3.61
C ALA A 269 -21.06 -6.94 -3.89
N ILE A 270 -21.00 -6.07 -2.87
CA ILE A 270 -20.36 -4.76 -3.00
C ILE A 270 -18.84 -4.88 -3.17
N ASP A 271 -18.19 -5.86 -2.54
CA ASP A 271 -16.73 -6.02 -2.64
C ASP A 271 -16.33 -6.56 -4.02
N GLU A 272 -17.11 -7.47 -4.62
CA GLU A 272 -16.84 -8.00 -5.96
C GLU A 272 -17.11 -6.96 -7.06
N TYR A 273 -18.29 -6.31 -7.04
CA TYR A 273 -18.73 -5.30 -8.03
C TYR A 273 -17.67 -4.20 -8.29
N PHE A 274 -16.83 -3.98 -7.30
CA PHE A 274 -16.15 -2.73 -7.01
C PHE A 274 -14.68 -3.04 -6.66
N GLY A 275 -14.33 -4.32 -6.60
CA GLY A 275 -13.00 -4.87 -6.34
C GLY A 275 -12.19 -5.00 -7.63
N LEU A 276 -12.82 -5.39 -8.73
CA LEU A 276 -12.24 -5.42 -10.08
C LEU A 276 -12.06 -3.99 -10.62
N ALA A 277 -13.17 -3.26 -10.83
CA ALA A 277 -13.14 -1.88 -11.31
C ALA A 277 -12.34 -0.92 -10.40
N GLY A 278 -12.39 -1.11 -9.08
CA GLY A 278 -11.65 -0.28 -8.14
C GLY A 278 -10.13 -0.52 -8.15
N ALA A 279 -9.67 -1.71 -8.55
CA ALA A 279 -8.25 -2.01 -8.71
C ALA A 279 -7.69 -1.36 -9.98
N GLU A 280 -8.48 -1.32 -11.05
CA GLU A 280 -8.16 -0.64 -12.30
C GLU A 280 -8.09 0.88 -12.12
N GLU A 281 -9.09 1.50 -11.46
CA GLU A 281 -9.05 2.93 -11.14
C GLU A 281 -7.81 3.29 -10.29
N GLU A 282 -7.48 2.50 -9.26
CA GLU A 282 -6.29 2.72 -8.42
C GLU A 282 -5.00 2.57 -9.24
N GLN A 283 -4.96 1.63 -10.18
CA GLN A 283 -3.82 1.44 -11.09
C GLN A 283 -3.64 2.63 -12.03
N GLU A 284 -4.71 3.12 -12.66
CA GLU A 284 -4.67 4.31 -13.50
C GLU A 284 -4.15 5.52 -12.73
N GLU A 285 -4.65 5.79 -11.51
CA GLU A 285 -4.16 6.92 -10.70
C GLU A 285 -2.66 6.82 -10.41
N ILE A 286 -2.14 5.62 -10.12
CA ILE A 286 -0.72 5.39 -9.86
C ILE A 286 0.11 5.61 -11.12
N LEU A 287 -0.33 5.07 -12.27
CA LEU A 287 0.35 5.26 -13.55
C LEU A 287 0.37 6.74 -13.96
N ASP A 288 -0.74 7.44 -13.74
CA ASP A 288 -0.88 8.85 -14.08
C ASP A 288 -0.01 9.75 -13.19
N ALA A 289 0.13 9.40 -11.90
CA ALA A 289 1.08 10.03 -10.99
C ALA A 289 2.55 9.75 -11.35
N ALA A 290 2.87 8.51 -11.74
CA ALA A 290 4.20 8.11 -12.19
C ALA A 290 4.60 8.86 -13.47
N ALA A 291 3.69 8.96 -14.45
CA ALA A 291 3.89 9.72 -15.67
C ALA A 291 4.16 11.21 -15.41
N LYS A 292 3.46 11.83 -14.46
CA LYS A 292 3.69 13.22 -14.04
C LYS A 292 5.08 13.42 -13.43
N GLU A 293 5.52 12.53 -12.54
CA GLU A 293 6.85 12.62 -11.93
C GLU A 293 7.96 12.30 -12.95
N ARG A 294 7.76 11.33 -13.86
CA ARG A 294 8.67 11.04 -15.00
C ARG A 294 8.91 12.31 -15.81
N LYS A 295 7.84 12.99 -16.23
CA LYS A 295 7.92 14.24 -17.01
C LYS A 295 8.66 15.34 -16.26
N ARG A 296 8.51 15.41 -14.94
CA ARG A 296 9.25 16.35 -14.09
C ARG A 296 10.75 16.03 -14.04
N LEU A 297 11.13 14.76 -13.83
CA LEU A 297 12.54 14.34 -13.79
C LEU A 297 13.23 14.53 -15.14
N GLN A 298 12.55 14.21 -16.26
CA GLN A 298 13.07 14.45 -17.61
C GLN A 298 13.39 15.93 -17.84
N ARG A 299 12.49 16.85 -17.46
CA ARG A 299 12.74 18.30 -17.52
C ARG A 299 13.93 18.75 -16.67
N ILE A 300 14.19 18.10 -15.54
CA ILE A 300 15.37 18.40 -14.70
C ILE A 300 16.64 17.95 -15.42
N ILE A 301 16.65 16.76 -16.02
CA ILE A 301 17.79 16.21 -16.76
C ILE A 301 18.14 17.11 -17.95
N GLU A 302 17.15 17.49 -18.75
CA GLU A 302 17.31 18.37 -19.92
C GLU A 302 17.99 19.70 -19.54
N LYS A 303 17.48 20.40 -18.52
CA LYS A 303 18.08 21.64 -18.01
C LYS A 303 19.50 21.45 -17.48
N GLN A 304 19.81 20.30 -16.88
CA GLN A 304 21.16 20.02 -16.41
C GLN A 304 22.12 19.72 -17.56
N GLN A 305 21.66 19.08 -18.63
CA GLN A 305 22.45 18.83 -19.85
C GLN A 305 22.79 20.13 -20.56
N GLU A 306 21.82 21.02 -20.79
CA GLU A 306 22.07 22.36 -21.35
C GLU A 306 23.10 23.14 -20.53
N SER A 307 22.99 23.07 -19.19
CA SER A 307 23.96 23.75 -18.31
C SER A 307 25.35 23.12 -18.37
N ILE A 308 25.46 21.80 -18.61
CA ILE A 308 26.74 21.09 -18.77
C ILE A 308 27.41 21.54 -20.07
N GLU A 309 26.69 21.53 -21.18
CA GLU A 309 27.23 21.95 -22.49
C GLU A 309 27.80 23.36 -22.42
N ARG A 310 27.07 24.30 -21.80
CA ARG A 310 27.55 25.68 -21.60
C ARG A 310 28.81 25.74 -20.74
N LEU A 311 28.90 24.94 -19.66
CA LEU A 311 30.06 24.91 -18.78
C LEU A 311 31.28 24.25 -19.44
N GLU A 312 31.07 23.23 -20.27
CA GLU A 312 32.12 22.55 -21.03
C GLU A 312 32.70 23.48 -22.09
N SER A 313 31.85 24.15 -22.88
CA SER A 313 32.28 25.17 -23.84
C SER A 313 33.06 26.31 -23.16
N GLN A 314 32.58 26.78 -22.00
CA GLN A 314 33.27 27.80 -21.22
C GLN A 314 34.65 27.32 -20.71
N ALA A 315 34.73 26.07 -20.24
CA ALA A 315 35.98 25.49 -19.76
C ALA A 315 37.02 25.35 -20.88
N GLU A 316 36.59 24.91 -22.06
CA GLU A 316 37.44 24.77 -23.25
C GLU A 316 37.98 26.14 -23.69
N GLN A 317 37.11 27.15 -23.77
CA GLN A 317 37.50 28.51 -24.12
C GLN A 317 38.54 29.08 -23.14
N LEU A 318 38.30 28.97 -21.83
CA LEU A 318 39.22 29.44 -20.80
C LEU A 318 40.57 28.70 -20.82
N ARG A 319 40.57 27.41 -21.17
CA ARG A 319 41.81 26.62 -21.29
C ARG A 319 42.63 27.11 -22.49
N LYS A 320 41.96 27.31 -23.63
CA LYS A 320 42.56 27.86 -24.85
C LYS A 320 43.13 29.26 -24.61
N GLU A 321 42.43 30.12 -23.87
CA GLU A 321 42.95 31.42 -23.45
C GLU A 321 44.25 31.28 -22.65
N GLY A 322 44.28 30.39 -21.65
CA GLY A 322 45.49 30.10 -20.88
C GLY A 322 46.68 29.63 -21.74
N GLU A 323 46.43 28.71 -22.68
CA GLU A 323 47.44 28.18 -23.62
C GLU A 323 47.95 29.26 -24.58
N LEU A 324 47.09 30.15 -25.06
CA LEU A 324 47.47 31.27 -25.92
C LEU A 324 48.35 32.29 -25.18
N ILE A 325 48.03 32.58 -23.91
CA ILE A 325 48.86 33.44 -23.06
C ILE A 325 50.27 32.84 -22.88
N TYR A 326 50.38 31.52 -22.67
CA TYR A 326 51.67 30.84 -22.53
C TYR A 326 52.46 30.73 -23.84
N SER A 327 51.80 30.40 -24.95
CA SER A 327 52.48 30.28 -26.25
C SER A 327 53.03 31.62 -26.75
N HIS A 328 52.41 32.74 -26.37
CA HIS A 328 52.84 34.10 -26.74
C HIS A 328 53.46 34.87 -25.57
N PHE A 329 54.02 34.14 -24.60
CA PHE A 329 54.46 34.69 -23.31
C PHE A 329 55.33 35.94 -23.43
N GLN A 330 56.35 35.92 -24.30
CA GLN A 330 57.29 37.03 -24.46
C GLN A 330 56.60 38.32 -24.92
N VAL A 331 55.74 38.21 -25.94
CA VAL A 331 55.03 39.37 -26.49
C VAL A 331 53.99 39.90 -25.51
N VAL A 332 53.28 39.01 -24.80
CA VAL A 332 52.33 39.40 -23.76
C VAL A 332 53.03 40.09 -22.58
N GLN A 333 54.22 39.62 -22.20
CA GLN A 333 55.05 40.24 -21.17
C GLN A 333 55.51 41.63 -21.58
N GLU A 334 55.92 41.82 -22.84
CA GLU A 334 56.31 43.11 -23.39
C GLU A 334 55.13 44.10 -23.36
N ILE A 335 53.94 43.67 -23.79
CA ILE A 335 52.71 44.50 -23.77
C ILE A 335 52.39 44.94 -22.34
N LEU A 336 52.34 43.99 -21.40
CA LEU A 336 52.00 44.28 -20.00
C LEU A 336 53.04 45.19 -19.35
N SER A 337 54.32 44.90 -19.51
CA SER A 337 55.39 45.71 -18.90
C SER A 337 55.46 47.12 -19.48
N THR A 338 55.30 47.28 -20.79
CA THR A 338 55.33 48.59 -21.47
C THR A 338 54.17 49.47 -21.02
N ILE A 339 52.95 48.93 -21.01
CA ILE A 339 51.76 49.69 -20.60
C ILE A 339 51.80 49.98 -19.10
N THR A 340 52.22 49.02 -18.27
CA THR A 340 52.32 49.22 -16.82
C THR A 340 53.37 50.27 -16.46
N LYS A 341 54.52 50.27 -17.15
CA LYS A 341 55.59 51.27 -16.99
C LYS A 341 55.14 52.66 -17.43
N ALA A 342 54.51 52.77 -18.60
CA ALA A 342 53.94 54.04 -19.05
C ALA A 342 52.95 54.61 -18.02
N ARG A 343 52.18 53.74 -17.36
CA ARG A 343 51.26 54.16 -16.31
C ARG A 343 51.96 54.55 -15.00
N SER A 344 53.01 53.84 -14.58
CA SER A 344 53.81 54.22 -13.39
C SER A 344 54.54 55.54 -13.59
N ASP A 345 54.93 55.86 -14.82
CA ASP A 345 55.60 57.11 -15.19
C ASP A 345 54.61 58.30 -15.28
N GLY A 346 53.34 58.10 -14.93
CA GLY A 346 52.32 59.16 -14.83
C GLY A 346 51.62 59.52 -16.14
N ILE A 347 51.82 58.75 -17.21
CA ILE A 347 51.25 59.06 -18.52
C ILE A 347 49.72 58.85 -18.51
N PRO A 348 48.91 59.82 -19.00
CA PRO A 348 47.46 59.68 -19.12
C PRO A 348 47.04 58.56 -20.10
N TRP A 349 45.87 57.95 -19.87
CA TRP A 349 45.38 56.84 -20.68
C TRP A 349 45.18 57.18 -22.16
N ASP A 350 44.66 58.37 -22.46
CA ASP A 350 44.42 58.83 -23.83
C ASP A 350 45.73 58.90 -24.63
N GLU A 351 46.82 59.28 -23.97
CA GLU A 351 48.14 59.34 -24.57
C GLU A 351 48.73 57.93 -24.77
N ILE A 352 48.53 57.01 -23.82
CA ILE A 352 48.94 55.60 -23.95
C ILE A 352 48.22 54.95 -25.14
N ILE A 353 46.91 55.17 -25.29
CA ILE A 353 46.11 54.64 -26.40
C ILE A 353 46.62 55.20 -27.74
N SER A 354 46.84 56.51 -27.83
CA SER A 354 47.40 57.14 -29.04
C SER A 354 48.79 56.61 -29.41
N ARG A 355 49.65 56.34 -28.41
CA ARG A 355 50.98 55.74 -28.64
C ARG A 355 50.88 54.30 -29.16
N VAL A 356 49.93 53.52 -28.66
CA VAL A 356 49.68 52.15 -29.15
C VAL A 356 49.16 52.17 -30.60
N GLU A 357 48.28 53.12 -30.96
CA GLU A 357 47.81 53.29 -32.33
C GLU A 357 48.92 53.67 -33.31
N LYS A 358 49.78 54.63 -32.95
CA LYS A 358 50.98 54.96 -33.76
C LYS A 358 51.93 53.78 -33.88
N GLY A 359 52.08 52.97 -32.83
CA GLY A 359 52.88 51.75 -32.88
C GLY A 359 52.33 50.70 -33.86
N LYS A 360 51.00 50.60 -33.98
CA LYS A 360 50.35 49.73 -34.98
C LYS A 360 50.67 50.18 -36.39
N GLU A 361 50.59 51.48 -36.67
CA GLU A 361 50.92 52.09 -37.97
C GLU A 361 52.40 51.87 -38.34
N GLN A 362 53.30 51.94 -37.35
CA GLN A 362 54.72 51.70 -37.51
C GLN A 362 55.10 50.22 -37.62
N GLY A 363 54.13 49.32 -37.47
CA GLY A 363 54.33 47.89 -37.70
C GLY A 363 54.84 47.09 -36.50
N ILE A 364 54.90 47.65 -35.30
CA ILE A 364 55.41 46.99 -34.09
C ILE A 364 54.52 45.79 -33.73
N GLU A 365 55.12 44.59 -33.67
CA GLU A 365 54.43 43.31 -33.52
C GLU A 365 53.58 43.22 -32.23
N SER A 366 54.11 43.69 -31.11
CA SER A 366 53.41 43.72 -29.82
C SER A 366 52.18 44.63 -29.82
N THR A 367 52.23 45.76 -30.54
CA THR A 367 51.08 46.69 -30.62
C THR A 367 49.96 46.19 -31.54
N LYS A 368 50.27 45.37 -32.56
CA LYS A 368 49.27 44.76 -33.47
C LYS A 368 48.35 43.78 -32.75
N LEU A 369 48.85 43.09 -31.73
CA LEU A 369 48.05 42.17 -30.92
C LEU A 369 47.08 42.90 -29.99
N ILE A 370 47.29 44.18 -29.67
CA ILE A 370 46.40 44.93 -28.77
C ILE A 370 45.14 45.34 -29.53
N GLU A 371 44.00 44.77 -29.19
CA GLU A 371 42.72 45.15 -29.80
C GLU A 371 42.19 46.44 -29.16
N ARG A 372 42.09 46.48 -27.83
CA ARG A 372 41.67 47.65 -27.07
C ARG A 372 42.20 47.63 -25.63
N ILE A 373 42.21 48.80 -25.01
CA ILE A 373 42.52 48.96 -23.59
C ILE A 373 41.23 49.40 -22.89
N ILE A 374 40.92 48.84 -21.71
CA ILE A 374 39.76 49.19 -20.89
C ILE A 374 40.27 49.81 -19.57
N PRO A 375 40.50 51.13 -19.53
CA PRO A 375 41.10 51.81 -18.39
C PRO A 375 40.34 51.64 -17.08
N SER A 376 39.00 51.71 -17.13
CA SER A 376 38.12 51.62 -15.96
C SER A 376 38.25 50.30 -15.20
N GLN A 377 38.65 49.23 -15.90
CA GLN A 377 38.82 47.89 -15.32
C GLN A 377 40.29 47.49 -15.17
N ALA A 378 41.24 48.33 -15.60
CA ALA A 378 42.65 47.99 -15.69
C ALA A 378 42.89 46.71 -16.52
N LYS A 379 42.20 46.59 -17.66
CA LYS A 379 42.32 45.42 -18.55
C LYS A 379 42.83 45.82 -19.93
N ILE A 380 43.55 44.90 -20.55
CA ILE A 380 44.00 44.99 -21.95
C ILE A 380 43.39 43.80 -22.69
N VAL A 381 42.73 44.07 -23.80
CA VAL A 381 42.17 43.05 -24.67
C VAL A 381 43.14 42.86 -25.82
N ILE A 382 43.68 41.66 -25.95
CA ILE A 382 44.55 41.28 -27.05
C ILE A 382 43.84 40.29 -27.98
N ARG A 383 44.17 40.34 -29.26
CA ARG A 383 43.75 39.37 -30.26
C ARG A 383 44.96 38.57 -30.68
N VAL A 384 44.93 37.27 -30.39
CA VAL A 384 45.99 36.32 -30.75
C VAL A 384 45.36 35.26 -31.64
N ASN A 385 45.86 35.14 -32.87
CA ASN A 385 45.18 34.41 -33.95
C ASN A 385 43.74 34.94 -34.09
N ASP A 386 42.73 34.08 -33.93
CA ASP A 386 41.30 34.45 -33.98
C ASP A 386 40.62 34.52 -32.59
N SER A 387 41.39 34.50 -31.51
CA SER A 387 40.86 34.51 -30.14
C SER A 387 41.12 35.84 -29.44
N VAL A 388 40.09 36.37 -28.79
CA VAL A 388 40.13 37.61 -28.02
C VAL A 388 40.36 37.26 -26.55
N ILE A 389 41.43 37.78 -25.95
CA ILE A 389 41.88 37.44 -24.61
C ILE A 389 41.92 38.71 -23.75
N GLU A 390 41.34 38.65 -22.55
CA GLU A 390 41.42 39.74 -21.58
C GLU A 390 42.57 39.52 -20.60
N LEU A 391 43.47 40.50 -20.51
CA LEU A 391 44.59 40.51 -19.58
C LEU A 391 44.39 41.57 -18.50
N ASP A 392 44.58 41.20 -17.25
CA ASP A 392 44.60 42.09 -16.10
C ASP A 392 46.00 42.67 -15.94
N MET A 393 46.15 44.00 -16.06
CA MET A 393 47.45 44.66 -16.00
C MET A 393 48.06 44.70 -14.60
N ARG A 394 47.26 44.39 -13.56
CA ARG A 394 47.73 44.31 -12.17
C ARG A 394 48.40 42.99 -11.87
N LYS A 395 48.38 42.06 -12.83
CA LYS A 395 48.86 40.69 -12.70
C LYS A 395 49.98 40.42 -13.70
N SER A 396 50.89 39.54 -13.31
CA SER A 396 51.89 39.00 -14.23
C SER A 396 51.25 38.15 -15.34
N VAL A 397 52.01 37.85 -16.38
CA VAL A 397 51.58 36.95 -17.47
C VAL A 397 51.19 35.58 -16.89
N GLN A 398 52.00 35.06 -15.98
CA GLN A 398 51.77 33.77 -15.31
C GLN A 398 50.50 33.79 -14.47
N GLU A 399 50.23 34.89 -13.75
CA GLU A 399 49.02 35.02 -12.95
C GLU A 399 47.75 35.14 -13.80
N ASN A 400 47.83 35.81 -14.96
CA ASN A 400 46.73 35.86 -15.93
C ASN A 400 46.44 34.47 -16.52
N ALA A 401 47.48 33.75 -16.96
CA ALA A 401 47.32 32.39 -17.46
C ALA A 401 46.81 31.43 -16.38
N SER A 402 47.35 31.51 -15.16
CA SER A 402 46.92 30.70 -14.02
C SER A 402 45.46 30.96 -13.67
N LYS A 403 45.00 32.21 -13.71
CA LYS A 403 43.59 32.58 -13.48
C LYS A 403 42.67 31.94 -14.52
N ALA A 404 43.06 31.92 -15.79
CA ALA A 404 42.29 31.27 -16.86
C ALA A 404 42.20 29.75 -16.63
N TYR A 405 43.32 29.09 -16.32
CA TYR A 405 43.34 27.66 -16.00
C TYR A 405 42.54 27.32 -14.74
N GLU A 406 42.62 28.13 -13.68
CA GLU A 406 41.83 27.93 -12.46
C GLU A 406 40.33 28.10 -12.72
N ALA A 407 39.95 29.08 -13.54
CA ALA A 407 38.56 29.29 -13.95
C ALA A 407 38.05 28.10 -14.80
N ALA A 408 38.86 27.61 -15.73
CA ALA A 408 38.56 26.40 -16.52
C ALA A 408 38.36 25.18 -15.59
N LYS A 409 39.32 24.93 -14.68
CA LYS A 409 39.23 23.82 -13.71
C LYS A 409 38.02 23.94 -12.78
N LYS A 410 37.61 25.16 -12.43
CA LYS A 410 36.40 25.42 -11.64
C LYS A 410 35.14 25.11 -12.44
N ALA A 411 35.09 25.46 -13.73
CA ALA A 411 34.00 25.10 -14.63
C ALA A 411 33.91 23.57 -14.79
N GLU A 412 35.02 22.88 -15.03
CA GLU A 412 35.08 21.40 -15.12
C GLU A 412 34.60 20.71 -13.84
N ARG A 413 35.01 21.19 -12.65
CA ARG A 413 34.53 20.65 -11.37
C ARG A 413 33.02 20.80 -11.22
N LYS A 414 32.44 21.92 -11.67
CA LYS A 414 30.99 22.12 -11.68
C LYS A 414 30.31 21.16 -12.66
N THR A 415 30.89 20.94 -13.84
CA THR A 415 30.42 19.93 -14.80
C THR A 415 30.39 18.53 -14.20
N GLN A 416 31.47 18.11 -13.53
CA GLN A 416 31.51 16.81 -12.86
C GLN A 416 30.44 16.68 -11.76
N GLY A 417 30.20 17.74 -11.00
CA GLY A 417 29.13 17.79 -10.00
C GLY A 417 27.73 17.65 -10.62
N ALA A 418 27.49 18.33 -11.74
CA ALA A 418 26.23 18.24 -12.49
C ALA A 418 26.02 16.85 -13.11
N LYS A 419 27.06 16.25 -13.71
CA LYS A 419 27.00 14.87 -14.26
C LYS A 419 26.60 13.85 -13.19
N LYS A 420 27.17 13.94 -11.98
CA LYS A 420 26.77 13.08 -10.85
C LYS A 420 25.32 13.29 -10.40
N GLN A 421 24.78 14.50 -10.52
CA GLN A 421 23.36 14.74 -10.24
C GLN A 421 22.46 14.14 -11.33
N ILE A 422 22.86 14.24 -12.60
CA ILE A 422 22.15 13.59 -13.70
C ILE A 422 22.12 12.08 -13.48
N GLU A 423 23.23 11.43 -13.15
CA GLU A 423 23.26 9.99 -12.86
C GLU A 423 22.29 9.60 -11.73
N LYS A 424 22.26 10.37 -10.64
CA LYS A 424 21.30 10.14 -9.55
C LYS A 424 19.85 10.33 -9.98
N THR A 425 19.60 11.26 -10.90
CA THR A 425 18.25 11.54 -11.41
C THR A 425 17.81 10.47 -12.41
N LYS A 426 18.72 9.98 -13.26
CA LYS A 426 18.49 8.84 -14.16
C LYS A 426 18.19 7.56 -13.39
N ALA A 427 18.95 7.25 -12.35
CA ALA A 427 18.67 6.09 -11.51
C ALA A 427 17.25 6.12 -10.90
N LYS A 428 16.74 7.30 -10.54
CA LYS A 428 15.34 7.46 -10.09
C LYS A 428 14.33 7.28 -11.22
N LEU A 429 14.68 7.66 -12.44
CA LEU A 429 13.86 7.43 -13.63
C LEU A 429 13.75 5.93 -13.91
N ASP A 430 14.87 5.22 -13.89
CA ASP A 430 14.92 3.76 -14.07
C ASP A 430 14.10 3.03 -12.97
N GLU A 431 14.13 3.51 -11.72
CA GLU A 431 13.28 2.99 -10.64
C GLU A 431 11.78 3.17 -10.92
N ILE A 432 11.37 4.30 -11.52
CA ILE A 432 9.98 4.55 -11.90
C ILE A 432 9.58 3.63 -13.05
N ASP A 433 10.41 3.51 -14.08
CA ASP A 433 10.15 2.67 -15.25
C ASP A 433 9.98 1.19 -14.85
N LEU A 434 10.86 0.68 -13.97
CA LEU A 434 10.72 -0.66 -13.38
C LEU A 434 9.43 -0.80 -12.57
N SER A 435 9.02 0.25 -11.85
CA SER A 435 7.80 0.22 -11.06
C SER A 435 6.53 0.22 -11.91
N GLU A 436 6.50 0.94 -13.03
CA GLU A 436 5.39 0.93 -13.99
C GLU A 436 5.24 -0.45 -14.64
N LEU A 437 6.35 -1.04 -15.12
CA LEU A 437 6.38 -2.41 -15.65
C LEU A 437 5.86 -3.44 -14.63
N GLU A 438 6.20 -3.25 -13.35
CA GLU A 438 5.71 -4.09 -12.24
C GLU A 438 4.22 -3.86 -11.88
N ILE A 439 3.64 -2.72 -12.25
CA ILE A 439 2.23 -2.37 -12.03
C ILE A 439 1.40 -2.96 -13.17
N GLU A 440 1.83 -2.75 -14.42
CA GLU A 440 1.20 -3.32 -15.62
C GLU A 440 1.13 -4.86 -15.58
N THR A 441 2.10 -5.52 -14.95
CA THR A 441 2.10 -6.99 -14.79
C THR A 441 1.29 -7.52 -13.60
N LYS A 442 0.80 -6.67 -12.69
CA LYS A 442 0.04 -7.07 -11.49
C LYS A 442 -1.44 -6.72 -11.63
N VAL A 443 -2.14 -7.45 -12.51
CA VAL A 443 -3.55 -7.16 -12.82
C VAL A 443 -4.55 -7.76 -11.81
N ARG A 444 -4.16 -8.69 -10.93
CA ARG A 444 -5.15 -9.41 -10.12
C ARG A 444 -5.21 -8.94 -8.67
N ALA A 445 -6.33 -8.34 -8.30
CA ALA A 445 -6.73 -8.06 -6.93
C ALA A 445 -6.86 -9.39 -6.17
N VAL A 446 -6.06 -9.58 -5.10
CA VAL A 446 -6.05 -10.84 -4.35
C VAL A 446 -6.89 -10.73 -3.09
N LYS A 447 -7.87 -11.62 -2.98
CA LYS A 447 -8.72 -11.79 -1.80
C LYS A 447 -7.89 -12.22 -0.58
N ILE A 448 -8.39 -11.91 0.61
CA ILE A 448 -7.79 -12.28 1.88
C ILE A 448 -8.31 -13.66 2.23
N ARG A 449 -7.47 -14.67 1.99
CA ARG A 449 -7.74 -16.02 2.48
C ARG A 449 -8.15 -16.02 3.96
N LYS A 450 -9.32 -16.61 4.23
CA LYS A 450 -9.76 -16.95 5.58
C LYS A 450 -8.80 -18.00 6.16
N LYS A 451 -7.95 -17.56 7.10
CA LYS A 451 -6.97 -18.44 7.75
C LYS A 451 -7.69 -19.49 8.58
N LYS A 452 -7.27 -20.74 8.46
CA LYS A 452 -7.76 -21.83 9.30
C LYS A 452 -7.31 -21.61 10.75
N TRP A 453 -8.11 -22.10 11.71
CA TRP A 453 -7.89 -21.86 13.15
C TRP A 453 -6.48 -22.25 13.62
N TYR A 454 -5.88 -23.24 12.98
CA TYR A 454 -4.56 -23.77 13.31
C TYR A 454 -3.40 -22.94 12.75
N GLU A 455 -3.63 -22.05 11.77
CA GLU A 455 -2.57 -21.23 11.15
C GLU A 455 -1.99 -20.17 12.10
N LYS A 456 -2.66 -19.93 13.25
CA LYS A 456 -2.09 -19.17 14.35
C LYS A 456 -0.91 -19.88 15.02
N PHE A 457 -0.81 -21.21 14.88
CA PHE A 457 0.33 -22.01 15.32
C PHE A 457 1.34 -22.20 14.18
N ARG A 458 2.47 -22.83 14.46
CA ARG A 458 3.28 -23.48 13.42
C ARG A 458 2.58 -24.78 13.05
N TRP A 459 2.54 -25.12 11.77
CA TRP A 459 1.82 -26.31 11.33
C TRP A 459 2.41 -26.87 10.04
N PHE A 460 2.20 -28.17 9.84
CA PHE A 460 2.36 -28.85 8.56
C PHE A 460 1.44 -30.08 8.54
N LYS A 461 1.24 -30.67 7.37
CA LYS A 461 0.64 -32.01 7.25
C LYS A 461 1.77 -33.02 7.07
N SER A 462 1.77 -34.11 7.82
CA SER A 462 2.73 -35.20 7.64
C SER A 462 2.59 -35.82 6.24
N SER A 463 3.57 -36.62 5.84
CA SER A 463 3.49 -37.40 4.58
C SER A 463 2.30 -38.39 4.57
N GLU A 464 1.78 -38.77 5.74
CA GLU A 464 0.58 -39.60 5.91
C GLU A 464 -0.72 -38.77 6.10
N GLY A 465 -0.65 -37.45 5.97
CA GLY A 465 -1.81 -36.55 6.00
C GLY A 465 -2.25 -36.06 7.39
N TYR A 466 -1.54 -36.42 8.46
CA TYR A 466 -1.88 -35.95 9.82
C TYR A 466 -1.52 -34.48 10.00
N LEU A 467 -2.40 -33.71 10.64
CA LEU A 467 -2.10 -32.33 11.00
C LEU A 467 -1.17 -32.29 12.22
N VAL A 468 0.01 -31.72 12.03
CA VAL A 468 1.00 -31.52 13.11
C VAL A 468 1.09 -30.04 13.44
N LEU A 469 0.98 -29.70 14.72
CA LEU A 469 0.93 -28.33 15.24
C LEU A 469 2.08 -28.10 16.22
N GLY A 470 2.63 -26.88 16.25
CA GLY A 470 3.61 -26.44 17.24
C GLY A 470 3.35 -25.00 17.69
N GLY A 471 3.44 -24.71 18.98
CA GLY A 471 3.33 -23.33 19.44
C GLY A 471 4.47 -22.44 18.92
N ARG A 472 4.20 -21.14 18.82
CA ARG A 472 5.17 -20.13 18.34
C ARG A 472 5.92 -19.46 19.50
N ASP A 473 5.31 -19.45 20.66
CA ASP A 473 5.77 -18.85 21.91
C ASP A 473 5.13 -19.56 23.10
N VAL A 474 5.47 -19.13 24.32
CA VAL A 474 4.97 -19.74 25.56
C VAL A 474 3.44 -19.68 25.66
N LYS A 475 2.82 -18.57 25.25
CA LYS A 475 1.35 -18.40 25.34
C LYS A 475 0.61 -19.33 24.37
N THR A 476 1.11 -19.44 23.14
CA THR A 476 0.53 -20.29 22.11
C THR A 476 0.81 -21.77 22.39
N ASN A 477 1.95 -22.13 22.99
CA ASN A 477 2.20 -23.47 23.51
C ASN A 477 1.13 -23.88 24.54
N GLU A 478 0.91 -23.04 25.55
CA GLU A 478 -0.12 -23.32 26.56
C GLU A 478 -1.53 -23.38 25.96
N GLN A 479 -1.85 -22.47 25.03
CA GLN A 479 -3.15 -22.48 24.36
C GLN A 479 -3.35 -23.76 23.54
N LEU A 480 -2.32 -24.19 22.79
CA LEU A 480 -2.36 -25.40 21.98
C LEU A 480 -2.61 -26.62 22.87
N ALA A 481 -1.81 -26.79 23.92
CA ALA A 481 -1.90 -27.96 24.77
C ALA A 481 -3.14 -27.99 25.68
N LYS A 482 -3.58 -26.84 26.23
CA LYS A 482 -4.75 -26.81 27.14
C LYS A 482 -6.10 -26.78 26.42
N ARG A 483 -6.19 -26.20 25.21
CA ARG A 483 -7.48 -25.98 24.52
C ARG A 483 -7.69 -26.83 23.27
N HIS A 484 -6.63 -27.34 22.66
CA HIS A 484 -6.70 -27.99 21.35
C HIS A 484 -6.14 -29.43 21.35
N MET A 485 -5.51 -29.87 22.44
CA MET A 485 -5.12 -31.27 22.65
C MET A 485 -6.31 -32.08 23.15
N THR A 486 -6.54 -33.23 22.54
CA THR A 486 -7.56 -34.23 22.90
C THR A 486 -6.88 -35.53 23.31
N ALA A 487 -7.60 -36.43 23.99
CA ALA A 487 -7.03 -37.68 24.52
C ALA A 487 -6.40 -38.60 23.45
N ASN A 488 -6.88 -38.53 22.20
CA ASN A 488 -6.37 -39.36 21.10
C ASN A 488 -5.09 -38.81 20.45
N ASP A 489 -4.72 -37.54 20.71
CA ASP A 489 -3.57 -36.91 20.07
C ASP A 489 -2.25 -37.48 20.57
N VAL A 490 -1.13 -37.08 19.96
CA VAL A 490 0.21 -37.39 20.46
C VAL A 490 0.94 -36.10 20.80
N PHE A 491 1.54 -36.03 21.99
CA PHE A 491 2.36 -34.89 22.42
C PHE A 491 3.85 -35.17 22.21
N LEU A 492 4.56 -34.22 21.63
CA LEU A 492 6.00 -34.28 21.36
C LEU A 492 6.72 -33.03 21.84
N HIS A 493 7.95 -33.22 22.30
CA HIS A 493 8.85 -32.13 22.68
C HIS A 493 10.31 -32.52 22.43
N ALA A 494 11.14 -31.56 22.03
CA ALA A 494 12.58 -31.83 21.89
C ALA A 494 13.24 -31.95 23.28
N SER A 495 14.33 -32.71 23.40
CA SER A 495 15.12 -32.73 24.65
C SER A 495 15.81 -31.39 24.95
N LEU A 496 15.78 -30.44 23.99
CA LEU A 496 16.40 -29.12 24.09
C LEU A 496 15.42 -28.03 24.50
N HIS A 497 15.95 -26.99 25.15
CA HIS A 497 15.18 -25.81 25.52
C HIS A 497 14.69 -25.03 24.28
N GLY A 498 13.58 -24.31 24.47
CA GLY A 498 12.98 -23.47 23.43
C GLY A 498 12.24 -24.25 22.35
N ALA A 499 12.07 -25.57 22.51
CA ALA A 499 11.27 -26.36 21.61
C ALA A 499 9.77 -26.01 21.73
N PRO A 500 9.02 -26.07 20.63
CA PRO A 500 7.57 -25.93 20.69
C PRO A 500 6.93 -27.15 21.36
N TYR A 501 5.77 -26.94 21.99
CA TYR A 501 4.85 -28.03 22.28
C TYR A 501 4.29 -28.50 20.95
N THR A 502 4.69 -29.69 20.51
CA THR A 502 4.29 -30.25 19.22
C THR A 502 3.20 -31.28 19.43
N ILE A 503 2.10 -31.19 18.69
CA ILE A 503 0.95 -32.08 18.81
C ILE A 503 0.60 -32.63 17.45
N ILE A 504 0.48 -33.95 17.34
CA ILE A 504 -0.11 -34.63 16.18
C ILE A 504 -1.60 -34.76 16.47
N LYS A 505 -2.44 -34.19 15.58
CA LYS A 505 -3.89 -34.37 15.66
C LYS A 505 -4.28 -35.71 15.07
N VAL A 506 -4.89 -36.56 15.90
CA VAL A 506 -5.23 -37.95 15.52
C VAL A 506 -6.75 -38.10 15.49
N PRO A 507 -7.38 -38.07 14.30
CA PRO A 507 -8.83 -38.20 14.19
C PRO A 507 -9.30 -39.63 14.48
N ASP A 508 -8.65 -40.62 13.85
CA ASP A 508 -9.10 -42.02 13.90
C ASP A 508 -7.95 -43.00 14.22
N LYS A 509 -7.01 -43.17 13.29
CA LYS A 509 -5.93 -44.17 13.39
C LYS A 509 -4.66 -43.55 13.98
N PRO A 510 -3.90 -44.30 14.81
CA PRO A 510 -2.64 -43.80 15.35
C PRO A 510 -1.61 -43.56 14.22
N PRO A 511 -0.75 -42.53 14.36
CA PRO A 511 0.28 -42.22 13.38
C PRO A 511 1.35 -43.33 13.33
N SER A 512 1.96 -43.55 12.16
CA SER A 512 3.10 -44.48 12.06
C SER A 512 4.40 -43.83 12.54
N GLU A 513 5.49 -44.61 12.54
CA GLU A 513 6.82 -44.10 12.86
C GLU A 513 7.26 -42.96 11.92
N ILE A 514 6.73 -42.91 10.69
CA ILE A 514 7.02 -41.84 9.72
C ILE A 514 6.50 -40.51 10.26
N THR A 515 5.20 -40.41 10.56
CA THR A 515 4.60 -39.18 11.11
C THR A 515 5.20 -38.81 12.46
N LEU A 516 5.48 -39.79 13.34
CA LEU A 516 6.14 -39.53 14.63
C LEU A 516 7.54 -38.93 14.44
N ARG A 517 8.34 -39.48 13.51
CA ARG A 517 9.69 -38.99 13.20
C ARG A 517 9.64 -37.60 12.58
N GLU A 518 8.68 -37.34 11.69
CA GLU A 518 8.47 -36.02 11.10
C GLU A 518 8.10 -34.97 12.17
N ALA A 519 7.12 -35.26 13.03
CA ALA A 519 6.74 -34.35 14.12
C ALA A 519 7.90 -34.14 15.11
N ALA A 520 8.68 -35.17 15.40
CA ALA A 520 9.87 -35.08 16.25
C ALA A 520 10.96 -34.22 15.62
N GLN A 521 11.25 -34.40 14.32
CA GLN A 521 12.17 -33.55 13.57
C GLN A 521 11.73 -32.08 13.61
N PHE A 522 10.44 -31.84 13.41
CA PHE A 522 9.87 -30.50 13.51
C PHE A 522 10.10 -29.88 14.91
N ALA A 523 9.83 -30.62 15.98
CA ALA A 523 10.07 -30.15 17.36
C ALA A 523 11.56 -29.78 17.59
N VAL A 524 12.49 -30.61 17.10
CA VAL A 524 13.93 -30.35 17.19
C VAL A 524 14.32 -29.12 16.38
N THR A 525 13.90 -29.03 15.12
CA THR A 525 14.26 -27.94 14.20
C THR A 525 13.76 -26.57 14.67
N PHE A 526 12.62 -26.51 15.35
CA PHE A 526 12.10 -25.27 15.92
C PHE A 526 12.59 -24.97 17.35
N SER A 527 13.51 -25.77 17.89
CA SER A 527 14.15 -25.54 19.18
C SER A 527 15.43 -24.70 19.07
N ARG A 528 16.15 -24.54 20.19
CA ARG A 528 17.50 -23.94 20.18
C ARG A 528 18.51 -24.67 19.28
N ALA A 529 18.27 -25.92 18.90
CA ALA A 529 19.14 -26.67 17.99
C ALA A 529 19.46 -25.89 16.71
N TRP A 530 18.49 -25.14 16.18
CA TRP A 530 18.69 -24.31 14.99
C TRP A 530 19.65 -23.14 15.23
N GLN A 531 19.45 -22.40 16.32
CA GLN A 531 20.26 -21.23 16.67
C GLN A 531 21.68 -21.61 17.06
N ASP A 532 21.82 -22.75 17.73
CA ASP A 532 23.11 -23.32 18.14
C ASP A 532 23.85 -23.99 16.96
N GLY A 533 23.21 -24.07 15.79
CA GLY A 533 23.82 -24.63 14.58
C GLY A 533 24.06 -26.14 14.65
N LEU A 534 23.30 -26.87 15.47
CA LEU A 534 23.40 -28.32 15.59
C LEU A 534 22.97 -28.99 14.29
N THR A 535 23.56 -30.14 13.96
CA THR A 535 23.19 -30.93 12.77
C THR A 535 22.13 -31.97 13.06
N SER A 536 22.04 -32.42 14.31
CA SER A 536 21.04 -33.38 14.75
C SER A 536 20.61 -33.13 16.19
N GLY A 537 19.44 -33.63 16.57
CA GLY A 537 18.92 -33.59 17.92
C GLY A 537 18.08 -34.81 18.28
N GLU A 538 17.42 -34.70 19.43
CA GLU A 538 16.56 -35.73 20.01
C GLU A 538 15.26 -35.10 20.46
N ALA A 539 14.17 -35.84 20.30
CA ALA A 539 12.87 -35.53 20.85
C ALA A 539 12.24 -36.77 21.46
N TYR A 540 11.20 -36.57 22.26
CA TYR A 540 10.40 -37.65 22.79
C TYR A 540 8.92 -37.39 22.52
N TRP A 541 8.14 -38.46 22.49
CA TRP A 541 6.68 -38.41 22.44
C TRP A 541 6.05 -39.17 23.61
N VAL A 542 4.86 -38.73 24.00
CA VAL A 542 4.03 -39.31 25.07
C VAL A 542 2.55 -39.13 24.76
N ASP A 543 1.72 -39.90 25.43
CA ASP A 543 0.26 -39.74 25.36
C ASP A 543 -0.18 -38.48 26.13
N PRO A 544 -1.29 -37.83 25.74
CA PRO A 544 -1.78 -36.60 26.37
C PRO A 544 -2.02 -36.72 27.88
N GLU A 545 -2.43 -37.90 28.36
CA GLU A 545 -2.67 -38.17 29.79
C GLU A 545 -1.39 -38.11 30.63
N GLN A 546 -0.22 -38.28 30.00
CA GLN A 546 1.08 -38.19 30.66
C GLN A 546 1.54 -36.74 30.87
N VAL A 547 0.84 -35.77 30.28
CA VAL A 547 1.24 -34.36 30.24
C VAL A 547 0.49 -33.56 31.30
N SER A 548 1.22 -33.00 32.27
CA SER A 548 0.63 -32.16 33.32
C SER A 548 1.23 -30.76 33.36
N PHE A 549 0.34 -29.77 33.43
CA PHE A 549 0.67 -28.35 33.58
C PHE A 549 0.68 -27.88 35.04
N SER A 550 0.47 -28.80 35.99
CA SER A 550 0.52 -28.51 37.42
C SER A 550 1.82 -29.04 38.03
N PRO A 551 2.49 -28.27 38.91
CA PRO A 551 3.64 -28.77 39.64
C PRO A 551 3.24 -29.93 40.57
N PRO A 552 4.18 -30.84 40.89
CA PRO A 552 4.04 -31.73 42.03
C PRO A 552 3.86 -30.94 43.33
N THR A 553 3.23 -31.56 44.33
CA THR A 553 2.97 -30.92 45.62
C THR A 553 4.28 -30.43 46.25
N GLY A 554 4.40 -29.10 46.46
CA GLY A 554 5.56 -28.47 47.10
C GLY A 554 6.66 -27.97 46.14
N GLU A 555 6.52 -28.15 44.82
CA GLU A 555 7.48 -27.67 43.83
C GLU A 555 6.95 -26.48 43.02
N TYR A 556 7.86 -25.72 42.41
CA TYR A 556 7.52 -24.62 41.49
C TYR A 556 7.78 -25.06 40.05
N LEU A 557 6.77 -24.94 39.19
CA LEU A 557 6.90 -25.16 37.75
C LEU A 557 7.06 -23.81 37.04
N PRO A 558 8.20 -23.55 36.36
CA PRO A 558 8.38 -22.32 35.60
C PRO A 558 7.31 -22.15 34.51
N THR A 559 6.97 -20.90 34.18
CA THR A 559 6.02 -20.59 33.12
C THR A 559 6.50 -21.18 31.79
N GLY A 560 5.65 -22.00 31.14
CA GLY A 560 5.99 -22.70 29.90
C GLY A 560 6.78 -24.00 30.07
N ALA A 561 6.95 -24.51 31.29
CA ALA A 561 7.39 -25.87 31.53
C ALA A 561 6.19 -26.82 31.69
N VAL A 562 6.43 -28.12 31.49
CA VAL A 562 5.42 -29.16 31.60
C VAL A 562 6.01 -30.39 32.28
N MET A 563 5.25 -31.03 33.15
CA MET A 563 5.62 -32.28 33.80
C MET A 563 5.14 -33.45 32.96
N ILE A 564 6.03 -34.41 32.72
CA ILE A 564 5.73 -35.62 31.97
C ILE A 564 5.83 -36.81 32.92
N TYR A 565 4.73 -37.54 33.08
CA TYR A 565 4.64 -38.73 33.93
C TYR A 565 4.75 -40.01 33.11
N GLY A 566 5.33 -41.06 33.69
CA GLY A 566 5.54 -42.33 33.01
C GLY A 566 6.72 -42.33 32.04
N ASN A 567 6.73 -43.30 31.12
CA ASN A 567 7.84 -43.51 30.20
C ASN A 567 7.75 -42.57 28.99
N LYS A 568 8.91 -42.06 28.55
CA LYS A 568 9.06 -41.25 27.34
C LYS A 568 9.55 -42.11 26.19
N ASN A 569 8.95 -41.95 25.01
CA ASN A 569 9.38 -42.64 23.80
C ASN A 569 10.34 -41.74 23.01
N TYR A 570 11.64 -42.05 23.05
CA TYR A 570 12.68 -41.21 22.46
C TYR A 570 12.92 -41.52 20.97
N ILE A 571 13.10 -40.46 20.19
CA ILE A 571 13.50 -40.50 18.78
C ILE A 571 14.79 -39.69 18.65
N THR A 572 15.86 -40.37 18.27
CA THR A 572 17.22 -39.80 18.20
C THR A 572 17.67 -39.58 16.76
N ARG A 573 18.77 -38.83 16.59
CA ARG A 573 19.41 -38.55 15.29
C ARG A 573 18.44 -37.89 14.31
N LEU A 574 17.66 -36.93 14.81
CA LEU A 574 16.72 -36.13 14.03
C LEU A 574 17.49 -34.98 13.38
N PRO A 575 17.52 -34.85 12.05
CA PRO A 575 18.29 -33.81 11.39
C PRO A 575 17.68 -32.42 11.62
N VAL A 576 18.53 -31.42 11.88
CA VAL A 576 18.11 -30.03 12.08
C VAL A 576 18.04 -29.34 10.72
N GLU A 577 16.95 -29.59 10.01
CA GLU A 577 16.67 -29.02 8.70
C GLU A 577 15.17 -28.93 8.46
N ILE A 578 14.77 -28.04 7.54
CA ILE A 578 13.38 -27.79 7.19
C ILE A 578 13.25 -27.57 5.70
N SER A 579 12.13 -27.94 5.11
CA SER A 579 11.75 -27.47 3.78
C SER A 579 10.69 -26.37 3.92
N VAL A 580 10.82 -25.33 3.11
CA VAL A 580 9.83 -24.25 3.00
C VAL A 580 9.18 -24.38 1.64
N GLY A 581 7.89 -24.70 1.63
CA GLY A 581 7.12 -24.89 0.41
C GLY A 581 5.98 -23.91 0.28
N VAL A 582 5.28 -23.98 -0.84
CA VAL A 582 4.06 -23.22 -1.09
C VAL A 582 2.96 -24.13 -1.61
N ILE A 583 1.76 -24.02 -1.02
CA ILE A 583 0.54 -24.62 -1.57
C ILE A 583 -0.16 -23.55 -2.39
N ILE A 584 -0.43 -23.84 -3.65
CA ILE A 584 -1.20 -22.97 -4.55
C ILE A 584 -2.65 -23.45 -4.50
N GLU A 585 -3.54 -22.59 -4.01
CA GLU A 585 -5.00 -22.68 -4.14
C GLU A 585 -5.42 -21.66 -5.22
N GLU A 586 -6.63 -21.78 -5.82
CA GLU A 586 -7.08 -21.03 -7.02
C GLU A 586 -6.64 -19.55 -7.05
N GLU A 587 -6.79 -18.83 -5.93
CA GLU A 587 -6.43 -17.40 -5.83
C GLU A 587 -5.29 -17.11 -4.83
N HIS A 588 -4.69 -18.13 -4.21
CA HIS A 588 -3.82 -17.93 -3.04
C HIS A 588 -2.59 -18.82 -3.02
N ALA A 589 -1.47 -18.24 -2.59
CA ALA A 589 -0.25 -18.98 -2.30
C ALA A 589 0.05 -19.01 -0.78
N ILE A 590 0.08 -20.20 -0.21
CA ILE A 590 0.20 -20.41 1.25
C ILE A 590 1.60 -20.92 1.56
N PRO A 591 2.47 -20.13 2.21
CA PRO A 591 3.76 -20.63 2.64
C PRO A 591 3.58 -21.65 3.77
N ILE A 592 4.20 -22.81 3.62
CA ILE A 592 4.23 -23.89 4.60
C ILE A 592 5.68 -24.26 4.91
N SER A 593 5.92 -24.87 6.07
CA SER A 593 7.24 -25.38 6.40
C SER A 593 7.17 -26.55 7.35
N GLY A 594 8.08 -27.50 7.18
CA GLY A 594 8.13 -28.69 8.00
C GLY A 594 9.30 -29.58 7.62
N PRO A 595 9.33 -30.80 8.18
CA PRO A 595 10.29 -31.82 7.78
C PRO A 595 10.33 -31.96 6.25
N PRO A 596 11.52 -32.13 5.64
CA PRO A 596 11.65 -32.18 4.19
C PRO A 596 10.76 -33.23 3.54
N SER A 597 10.70 -34.44 4.12
CA SER A 597 9.83 -35.54 3.65
C SER A 597 8.36 -35.16 3.64
N ALA A 598 7.88 -34.50 4.69
CA ALA A 598 6.49 -34.09 4.80
C ALA A 598 6.14 -33.03 3.74
N ILE A 599 6.99 -32.02 3.58
CA ILE A 599 6.70 -30.91 2.65
C ILE A 599 6.75 -31.38 1.19
N SER A 600 7.72 -32.22 0.82
CA SER A 600 7.79 -32.80 -0.53
C SER A 600 6.59 -33.69 -0.87
N SER A 601 5.91 -34.26 0.14
CA SER A 601 4.66 -35.02 -0.09
C SER A 601 3.42 -34.14 -0.26
N ASN A 602 3.49 -32.86 0.14
CA ASN A 602 2.35 -31.94 0.10
C ASN A 602 2.44 -30.89 -1.03
N THR A 603 3.64 -30.62 -1.55
CA THR A 603 3.84 -29.68 -2.66
C THR A 603 5.15 -29.96 -3.38
N ASP A 604 5.14 -29.80 -4.70
CA ASP A 604 6.34 -29.88 -5.56
C ASP A 604 7.19 -28.59 -5.46
N TYR A 605 6.59 -27.49 -5.00
CA TYR A 605 7.23 -26.18 -4.94
C TYR A 605 7.82 -25.95 -3.56
N HIS A 606 9.07 -26.38 -3.35
CA HIS A 606 9.72 -26.25 -2.06
C HIS A 606 11.23 -26.05 -2.13
N ILE A 607 11.74 -25.36 -1.10
CA ILE A 607 13.15 -25.01 -0.93
C ILE A 607 13.69 -25.56 0.38
N TRP A 608 14.82 -26.26 0.29
CA TRP A 608 15.44 -26.88 1.45
C TRP A 608 16.32 -25.88 2.21
N VAL A 609 16.14 -25.78 3.52
CA VAL A 609 16.78 -24.77 4.38
C VAL A 609 17.41 -25.43 5.61
N ILE A 610 18.62 -24.99 5.94
CA ILE A 610 19.42 -25.47 7.08
C ILE A 610 19.93 -24.29 7.92
N PRO A 611 20.40 -24.54 9.17
CA PRO A 611 21.12 -23.54 9.95
C PRO A 611 22.30 -22.94 9.17
N GLY A 612 22.52 -21.64 9.34
CA GLY A 612 23.51 -20.90 8.55
C GLY A 612 23.67 -19.45 9.00
N THR A 613 24.46 -18.70 8.23
CA THR A 613 24.87 -17.33 8.56
C THR A 613 24.11 -16.24 7.79
N VAL A 614 23.19 -16.61 6.88
CA VAL A 614 22.42 -15.62 6.14
C VAL A 614 21.32 -15.08 7.05
N LYS A 615 21.36 -13.76 7.26
CA LYS A 615 20.37 -13.05 8.07
C LYS A 615 18.95 -13.39 7.62
N LYS A 616 18.08 -13.66 8.59
CA LYS A 616 16.69 -14.09 8.35
C LYS A 616 15.94 -13.27 7.29
N GLY A 617 16.03 -11.94 7.31
CA GLY A 617 15.38 -11.07 6.32
C GLY A 617 15.89 -11.25 4.89
N GLN A 618 17.19 -11.52 4.71
CA GLN A 618 17.75 -11.83 3.40
C GLN A 618 17.40 -13.26 2.97
N LEU A 619 17.40 -14.21 3.90
CA LEU A 619 16.99 -15.60 3.65
C LEU A 619 15.54 -15.67 3.12
N VAL A 620 14.62 -14.89 3.69
CA VAL A 620 13.22 -14.78 3.21
C VAL A 620 13.16 -14.34 1.75
N LYS A 621 13.94 -13.34 1.35
CA LYS A 621 14.00 -12.87 -0.03
C LYS A 621 14.55 -13.95 -0.96
N ASN A 622 15.62 -14.62 -0.55
CA ASN A 622 16.23 -15.69 -1.33
C ASN A 622 15.25 -16.87 -1.53
N ILE A 623 14.53 -17.27 -0.47
CA ILE A 623 13.52 -18.35 -0.55
C ILE A 623 12.39 -17.94 -1.50
N ARG A 624 11.86 -16.72 -1.37
CA ARG A 624 10.77 -16.24 -2.22
C ARG A 624 11.18 -16.27 -3.70
N ASN A 625 12.34 -15.74 -4.03
CA ASN A 625 12.82 -15.72 -5.42
C ASN A 625 13.01 -17.15 -5.96
N ALA A 626 13.60 -18.04 -5.15
CA ALA A 626 13.76 -19.43 -5.56
C ALA A 626 12.42 -20.17 -5.75
N LEU A 627 11.38 -19.83 -4.97
CA LEU A 627 10.03 -20.37 -5.18
C LEU A 627 9.38 -19.81 -6.46
N ILE A 628 9.58 -18.52 -6.78
CA ILE A 628 9.10 -17.91 -8.02
C ILE A 628 9.66 -18.65 -9.24
N ASP A 629 10.92 -19.07 -9.17
CA ASP A 629 11.59 -19.81 -10.26
C ASP A 629 11.07 -21.25 -10.41
N GLN A 630 10.41 -21.82 -9.40
CA GLN A 630 9.87 -23.20 -9.43
C GLN A 630 8.40 -23.28 -9.87
N VAL A 631 7.62 -22.21 -9.72
CA VAL A 631 6.18 -22.23 -10.04
C VAL A 631 5.91 -21.89 -11.52
N PRO A 632 4.78 -22.34 -12.09
CA PRO A 632 4.34 -21.94 -13.44
C PRO A 632 4.21 -20.42 -13.59
N GLU A 633 4.40 -19.88 -14.80
CA GLU A 633 4.32 -18.43 -15.08
C GLU A 633 3.01 -17.80 -14.57
N GLU A 634 1.88 -18.46 -14.83
CA GLU A 634 0.55 -18.04 -14.38
C GLU A 634 0.44 -17.91 -12.84
N SER A 635 1.27 -18.64 -12.08
CA SER A 635 1.25 -18.64 -10.61
C SER A 635 2.31 -17.74 -9.97
N LYS A 636 3.26 -17.19 -10.74
CA LYS A 636 4.36 -16.36 -10.18
C LYS A 636 3.87 -15.11 -9.47
N HIS A 637 2.77 -14.53 -9.94
CA HIS A 637 2.16 -13.36 -9.32
C HIS A 637 1.71 -13.68 -7.88
N LEU A 638 1.12 -14.86 -7.64
CA LEU A 638 0.68 -15.31 -6.30
C LEU A 638 1.85 -15.37 -5.31
N ILE A 639 3.02 -15.89 -5.73
CA ILE A 639 4.21 -15.98 -4.88
C ILE A 639 4.79 -14.60 -4.58
N THR A 640 4.80 -13.72 -5.57
CA THR A 640 5.32 -12.34 -5.43
C THR A 640 4.51 -11.53 -4.42
N GLN A 641 3.21 -11.81 -4.35
CA GLN A 641 2.28 -11.16 -3.44
C GLN A 641 2.32 -11.70 -2.00
N ILE A 642 2.98 -12.85 -1.73
CA ILE A 642 3.13 -13.35 -0.36
C ILE A 642 3.91 -12.33 0.47
N PRO A 643 3.34 -11.81 1.59
CA PRO A 643 4.06 -10.91 2.48
C PRO A 643 5.33 -11.56 3.01
N GLN A 644 6.43 -10.81 3.05
CA GLN A 644 7.70 -11.32 3.63
C GLN A 644 7.52 -11.80 5.07
N GLU A 645 6.61 -11.18 5.83
CA GLU A 645 6.25 -11.62 7.18
C GLU A 645 5.66 -13.03 7.22
N ASP A 646 4.86 -13.44 6.23
CA ASP A 646 4.23 -14.76 6.19
C ASP A 646 5.28 -15.86 5.89
N ILE A 647 6.25 -15.59 5.01
CA ILE A 647 7.41 -16.48 4.79
C ILE A 647 8.32 -16.49 6.04
N MET A 648 8.55 -15.33 6.66
CA MET A 648 9.34 -15.24 7.88
C MET A 648 8.73 -16.02 9.06
N ARG A 649 7.39 -16.08 9.11
CA ARG A 649 6.60 -16.77 10.13
C ARG A 649 6.75 -18.29 10.07
N VAL A 650 6.98 -18.87 8.90
CA VAL A 650 7.18 -20.33 8.77
C VAL A 650 8.60 -20.75 9.13
N LEU A 651 9.58 -19.84 9.07
CA LEU A 651 10.97 -20.17 9.43
C LEU A 651 11.23 -20.31 10.96
N PRO A 652 12.19 -21.17 11.36
CA PRO A 652 12.72 -21.23 12.72
C PRO A 652 13.29 -19.89 13.21
N PRO A 653 13.39 -19.67 14.53
CA PRO A 653 14.08 -18.50 15.06
C PRO A 653 15.59 -18.60 14.79
N GLY A 654 16.22 -17.53 14.29
CA GLY A 654 17.64 -17.49 13.95
C GLY A 654 17.90 -17.33 12.45
N ASP A 655 19.20 -17.35 12.11
CA ASP A 655 19.70 -17.24 10.74
C ASP A 655 19.77 -18.62 10.07
N GLY A 656 19.87 -18.65 8.75
CA GLY A 656 19.82 -19.90 7.99
C GLY A 656 20.53 -19.80 6.66
N LYS A 657 20.44 -20.83 5.84
CA LYS A 657 20.85 -20.79 4.44
C LYS A 657 20.06 -21.82 3.63
N ILE A 658 19.84 -21.52 2.36
CA ILE A 658 19.31 -22.49 1.40
C ILE A 658 20.38 -23.57 1.20
N LYS A 659 19.98 -24.83 1.37
CA LYS A 659 20.83 -25.99 1.08
C LYS A 659 20.85 -26.15 -0.43
N LYS A 660 22.03 -25.96 -1.05
CA LYS A 660 22.19 -26.24 -2.48
C LYS A 660 22.04 -27.75 -2.68
N THR A 661 21.11 -28.12 -3.56
CA THR A 661 20.85 -29.50 -3.96
C THR A 661 22.02 -30.08 -4.72
#